data_AF-A0A0S8HBT3-F1
#
_entry.id   AF-A0A0S8HBT3-F1
#
_cell.length_a   1.000
_cell.length_b   1.000
_cell.length_c   1.000
_cell.angle_alpha   90.00
_cell.angle_beta   90.00
_cell.angle_gamma   90.00
#
_symmetry.space_group_name_H-M   'P 1'
#
loop_
_entity.id
_entity.type
_entity.pdbx_description
1 polymer ?
#
loop_
_entity_poly.entity_id
_entity_poly.type
_entity_poly.pdbx_seq_one_letter_code
_entity_poly.pdbx_strand_id
1 'polypeptide(L)'
;REPLDGSHEEAWVKNEVFALKSGYRPGRQPQMDDKPLAIAPPWHDHFDATDVVRQWVAGGRTNHGLYVKSLRKWIREGTRLEIVYEGKLGKVPKQVTGLKVFHRAGQTFITWTEIEDPFGDRAVTWGELRQQIATMDQKRILRYRICRHSRPIDNKSIAEAELLAEARPLSGFNVNSWSKERLINQTVFGDEDKGELGKYGPFSGWDRDSGPGGRLIIPRFAIADGKPLPPGTGLYVHSASAEEKAYYAVVTSVDGTANTADFSPGNSLPEPVSESPATWEPVLQPAGAEFGFDFPGKKLFYVTWVGPPLSNVPCRYFNWSVHLPPEGLPPEKTRPCPLNVSFHDEGFSYAKPIRRFDRSAVQVAGHDFDPVSGWYGYHECLGTLRSWSEGKVQPYTERRLLAFMAWAARQWRIDRDRCFTDGRGMGGMGAIHFACKHPEWFAYVLNDVGAVCGRDSNHLPALEAAWGRVDWGLENDQAVNVWDWQDLTWFVRRKGPAWDLPVLSISPWGHTAWLERYPRKVVPDRNARWMRSHRDFTVLFKALMDNRHMFFTDFDWGPTLAILPQWMDVTAGPVPAFTNSTNKKVRDTDDGPFIFFEPSGSSPSGWIHWNHRWRSDAVDRPDRLEMTLYVTGGNEVTADVTFRRARMFHPKPGQTFRWSNTCLAQGGRTWELRNVWQKYPQQKEIQSGTVTADEHGLITIKGVTVLPTENRIVVQP
;
A
#
# COMPACT_ATOMS: atom_id res chain seq x y z
N ARG A 1 17.60 -1.70 18.90
CA ARG A 1 16.86 -2.99 18.96
C ARG A 1 15.58 -2.81 18.17
N GLU A 2 15.18 -3.82 17.41
CA GLU A 2 13.96 -3.78 16.61
C GLU A 2 12.73 -3.61 17.53
N PRO A 3 11.75 -2.77 17.14
CA PRO A 3 10.49 -2.65 17.86
C PRO A 3 9.78 -4.01 17.95
N LEU A 4 9.02 -4.23 19.02
CA LEU A 4 8.12 -5.38 19.11
C LEU A 4 7.03 -5.25 18.04
N ASP A 5 6.89 -6.29 17.23
CA ASP A 5 5.90 -6.41 16.18
C ASP A 5 4.95 -7.60 16.44
N GLY A 6 4.01 -7.82 15.51
CA GLY A 6 2.98 -8.85 15.65
C GLY A 6 3.46 -10.29 15.53
N SER A 7 4.74 -10.52 15.19
CA SER A 7 5.33 -11.87 15.13
C SER A 7 5.71 -12.41 16.51
N HIS A 8 5.77 -11.55 17.53
CA HIS A 8 6.18 -11.91 18.90
C HIS A 8 4.99 -12.03 19.86
N GLU A 9 4.87 -13.16 20.58
CA GLU A 9 3.86 -13.34 21.65
C GLU A 9 3.90 -12.24 22.71
N GLU A 10 5.09 -11.71 22.99
CA GLU A 10 5.24 -10.59 23.92
C GLU A 10 4.40 -9.39 23.52
N ALA A 11 4.20 -9.10 22.21
CA ALA A 11 3.40 -7.94 21.77
C ALA A 11 1.94 -7.98 22.24
N TRP A 12 1.43 -9.16 22.58
CA TRP A 12 0.11 -9.37 23.17
C TRP A 12 0.02 -8.95 24.65
N VAL A 13 1.12 -9.00 25.39
CA VAL A 13 1.14 -8.73 26.84
C VAL A 13 0.94 -7.24 27.11
N LYS A 14 0.10 -6.84 28.05
CA LYS A 14 -0.06 -5.42 28.42
C LYS A 14 1.17 -4.88 29.14
N ASN A 15 1.61 -3.68 28.79
CA ASN A 15 2.62 -2.95 29.56
C ASN A 15 1.93 -2.20 30.70
N GLU A 16 2.30 -2.47 31.94
CA GLU A 16 1.65 -1.91 33.12
C GLU A 16 2.68 -1.40 34.14
N VAL A 17 2.59 -0.11 34.45
CA VAL A 17 3.35 0.56 35.51
C VAL A 17 2.36 1.19 36.47
N PHE A 18 2.52 0.98 37.77
CA PHE A 18 1.62 1.51 38.80
C PHE A 18 2.38 2.41 39.77
N ALA A 19 1.70 3.35 40.39
CA ALA A 19 2.25 4.02 41.56
C ALA A 19 2.01 3.18 42.83
N LEU A 20 3.00 3.12 43.71
CA LEU A 20 2.90 2.38 44.97
C LEU A 20 2.13 3.19 46.03
N LYS A 21 1.25 2.52 46.77
CA LYS A 21 0.51 3.07 47.92
C LYS A 21 1.30 2.92 49.24
N SER A 22 2.23 1.97 49.31
CA SER A 22 3.11 1.73 50.45
C SER A 22 4.49 1.26 49.99
N GLY A 23 5.50 1.35 50.86
CA GLY A 23 6.84 0.81 50.55
C GLY A 23 6.81 -0.67 50.17
N TYR A 24 7.52 -1.03 49.10
CA TYR A 24 7.63 -2.42 48.63
C TYR A 24 8.63 -3.21 49.47
N ARG A 25 8.31 -4.47 49.80
CA ARG A 25 9.22 -5.42 50.45
C ARG A 25 9.25 -6.72 49.65
N PRO A 26 10.44 -7.27 49.34
CA PRO A 26 10.55 -8.57 48.67
C PRO A 26 9.75 -9.66 49.41
N GLY A 27 9.02 -10.49 48.65
CA GLY A 27 8.20 -11.58 49.19
C GLY A 27 6.80 -11.16 49.69
N ARG A 28 6.42 -9.88 49.59
CA ARG A 28 5.04 -9.42 49.84
C ARG A 28 4.38 -8.94 48.55
N GLN A 29 3.06 -9.07 48.47
CA GLN A 29 2.30 -8.45 47.38
C GLN A 29 2.45 -6.91 47.44
N PRO A 30 2.74 -6.25 46.31
CA PRO A 30 2.83 -4.80 46.25
C PRO A 30 1.44 -4.17 46.47
N GLN A 31 1.37 -3.14 47.31
CA GLN A 31 0.18 -2.30 47.41
C GLN A 31 0.31 -1.16 46.41
N MET A 32 -0.50 -1.19 45.37
CA MET A 32 -0.43 -0.27 44.23
C MET A 32 -1.79 0.37 43.95
N ASP A 33 -1.79 1.40 43.11
CA ASP A 33 -3.02 2.00 42.59
C ASP A 33 -3.86 0.98 41.81
N ASP A 34 -5.16 1.26 41.73
CA ASP A 34 -6.12 0.32 41.12
C ASP A 34 -5.99 0.30 39.59
N LYS A 35 -5.39 1.34 39.01
CA LYS A 35 -5.16 1.49 37.57
C LYS A 35 -3.67 1.75 37.30
N PRO A 36 -3.12 1.21 36.20
CA PRO A 36 -1.79 1.57 35.76
C PRO A 36 -1.75 3.03 35.30
N LEU A 37 -0.54 3.59 35.23
CA LEU A 37 -0.28 4.86 34.56
C LEU A 37 -0.75 4.77 33.10
N ALA A 38 -1.33 5.86 32.61
CA ALA A 38 -1.77 5.94 31.22
C ALA A 38 -0.54 5.98 30.29
N ILE A 39 -0.67 5.39 29.10
CA ILE A 39 0.31 5.57 28.03
C ILE A 39 -0.05 6.87 27.30
N ALA A 40 0.90 7.80 27.21
CA ALA A 40 0.63 9.16 26.74
C ALA A 40 0.41 9.21 25.21
N PRO A 41 -0.73 9.71 24.72
CA PRO A 41 -0.95 9.98 23.31
C PRO A 41 -0.16 11.24 22.85
N PRO A 42 -0.03 11.49 21.54
CA PRO A 42 -0.44 10.63 20.42
C PRO A 42 0.63 9.58 20.03
N TRP A 43 1.84 9.68 20.58
CA TRP A 43 2.97 8.80 20.24
C TRP A 43 2.91 7.44 20.91
N HIS A 44 2.28 7.37 22.09
CA HIS A 44 2.15 6.14 22.87
C HIS A 44 3.49 5.47 23.20
N ASP A 45 4.52 6.26 23.46
CA ASP A 45 5.91 5.82 23.65
C ASP A 45 6.43 5.99 25.10
N HIS A 46 5.62 6.55 25.99
CA HIS A 46 5.92 6.70 27.42
C HIS A 46 4.66 6.61 28.29
N PHE A 47 4.86 6.46 29.61
CA PHE A 47 3.80 6.51 30.61
C PHE A 47 3.68 7.91 31.19
N ASP A 48 2.45 8.41 31.33
CA ASP A 48 2.17 9.66 32.01
C ASP A 48 2.17 9.45 33.53
N ALA A 49 3.21 9.98 34.18
CA ALA A 49 3.36 9.97 35.64
C ALA A 49 3.08 11.35 36.26
N THR A 50 2.55 12.31 35.50
CA THR A 50 2.49 13.73 35.88
C THR A 50 1.74 13.94 37.19
N ASP A 51 0.52 13.42 37.30
CA ASP A 51 -0.32 13.63 38.49
C ASP A 51 0.25 12.94 39.73
N VAL A 52 0.82 11.74 39.57
CA VAL A 52 1.46 11.00 40.66
C VAL A 52 2.65 11.77 41.20
N VAL A 53 3.52 12.27 40.32
CA VAL A 53 4.69 13.06 40.71
C VAL A 53 4.27 14.39 41.34
N ARG A 54 3.25 15.07 40.81
CA ARG A 54 2.69 16.29 41.41
C ARG A 54 2.22 16.06 42.84
N GLN A 55 1.52 14.95 43.11
CA GLN A 55 1.07 14.61 44.45
C GLN A 55 2.23 14.31 45.41
N TRP A 56 3.31 13.67 44.92
CA TRP A 56 4.51 13.44 45.71
C TRP A 56 5.19 14.75 46.11
N VAL A 57 5.32 15.68 45.16
CA VAL A 57 5.95 16.98 45.41
C VAL A 57 5.09 17.87 46.32
N ALA A 58 3.77 17.87 46.13
CA ALA A 58 2.83 18.65 46.94
C ALA A 58 2.60 18.08 48.35
N GLY A 59 3.18 16.92 48.69
CA GLY A 59 2.95 16.24 49.96
C GLY A 59 1.58 15.58 50.10
N GLY A 60 0.75 15.61 49.05
CA GLY A 60 -0.56 14.94 49.02
C GLY A 60 -0.47 13.41 48.97
N ARG A 61 0.69 12.86 48.62
CA ARG A 61 0.99 11.43 48.61
C ARG A 61 2.44 11.17 49.00
N THR A 62 2.68 10.15 49.84
CA THR A 62 4.05 9.71 50.11
C THR A 62 4.66 9.02 48.89
N ASN A 63 5.88 9.38 48.52
CA ASN A 63 6.59 8.74 47.43
C ASN A 63 7.08 7.34 47.85
N HIS A 64 6.35 6.31 47.44
CA HIS A 64 6.74 4.91 47.59
C HIS A 64 7.35 4.31 46.32
N GLY A 65 7.50 5.10 45.26
CA GLY A 65 8.03 4.68 43.96
C GLY A 65 6.96 4.20 42.98
N LEU A 66 7.44 3.79 41.80
CA LEU A 66 6.64 3.14 40.75
C LEU A 66 6.94 1.64 40.74
N TYR A 67 5.90 0.84 40.52
CA TYR A 67 5.97 -0.60 40.37
C TYR A 67 5.75 -0.98 38.90
N VAL A 68 6.78 -1.54 38.28
CA VAL A 68 6.70 -2.15 36.96
C VAL A 68 6.13 -3.56 37.13
N LYS A 69 4.86 -3.75 36.80
CA LYS A 69 4.22 -5.07 36.82
C LYS A 69 4.57 -5.87 35.56
N SER A 70 4.57 -5.20 34.42
CA SER A 70 4.93 -5.78 33.13
C SER A 70 5.48 -4.71 32.20
N LEU A 71 6.67 -4.95 31.65
CA LEU A 71 7.23 -4.18 30.53
C LEU A 71 7.93 -5.14 29.58
N ARG A 72 7.47 -5.19 28.33
CA ARG A 72 8.00 -6.09 27.30
C ARG A 72 9.40 -5.66 26.87
N LYS A 73 10.31 -6.61 26.66
CA LYS A 73 11.74 -6.36 26.39
C LYS A 73 12.35 -5.25 27.27
N TRP A 74 11.95 -5.17 28.56
CA TRP A 74 12.32 -4.07 29.46
C TRP A 74 13.84 -3.90 29.59
N ILE A 75 14.30 -2.67 29.36
CA ILE A 75 15.70 -2.28 29.55
C ILE A 75 15.76 -1.40 30.79
N ARG A 76 16.11 -2.01 31.93
CA ARG A 76 16.11 -1.33 33.22
C ARG A 76 17.06 -0.14 33.23
N GLU A 77 18.25 -0.30 32.63
CA GLU A 77 19.32 0.70 32.58
C GLU A 77 18.95 1.92 31.73
N GLY A 78 18.05 1.74 30.75
CA GLY A 78 17.56 2.81 29.88
C GLY A 78 16.22 3.42 30.31
N THR A 79 15.63 2.91 31.39
CA THR A 79 14.34 3.40 31.90
C THR A 79 14.58 4.57 32.84
N ARG A 80 13.91 5.69 32.58
CA ARG A 80 14.03 6.92 33.36
C ARG A 80 12.66 7.52 33.63
N LEU A 81 12.54 8.23 34.74
CA LEU A 81 11.41 9.12 35.03
C LEU A 81 11.84 10.52 34.62
N GLU A 82 11.21 11.08 33.59
CA GLU A 82 11.43 12.47 33.20
C GLU A 82 10.56 13.39 34.06
N ILE A 83 11.18 14.42 34.63
CA ILE A 83 10.49 15.41 35.47
C ILE A 83 10.85 16.80 34.95
N VAL A 84 9.82 17.55 34.56
CA VAL A 84 9.94 18.98 34.25
C VAL A 84 9.49 19.77 35.48
N TYR A 85 10.32 20.69 35.96
CA TYR A 85 10.03 21.51 37.14
C TYR A 85 10.63 22.91 36.98
N GLU A 86 10.12 23.88 37.75
CA GLU A 86 10.65 25.23 37.81
C GLU A 86 11.90 25.28 38.71
N GLY A 87 13.03 25.77 38.18
CA GLY A 87 14.29 25.83 38.92
C GLY A 87 15.36 26.66 38.22
N LYS A 88 16.51 26.82 38.88
CA LYS A 88 17.69 27.48 38.28
C LYS A 88 18.36 26.50 37.32
N LEU A 89 18.36 26.82 36.03
CA LEU A 89 19.08 26.02 35.03
C LEU A 89 20.58 26.08 35.29
N GLY A 90 21.24 24.92 35.26
CA GLY A 90 22.69 24.81 35.35
C GLY A 90 23.36 25.12 33.99
N LYS A 91 24.03 24.13 33.41
CA LYS A 91 24.64 24.25 32.07
C LYS A 91 23.55 24.31 31.00
N VAL A 92 23.14 25.51 30.63
CA VAL A 92 22.12 25.76 29.59
C VAL A 92 22.66 25.33 28.21
N PRO A 93 22.00 24.40 27.49
CA PRO A 93 22.41 24.04 26.14
C PRO A 93 22.25 25.19 25.16
N LYS A 94 23.04 25.20 24.09
CA LYS A 94 22.85 26.15 22.98
C LYS A 94 21.43 26.03 22.41
N GLN A 95 20.75 27.14 22.22
CA GLN A 95 19.42 27.17 21.62
C GLN A 95 19.48 27.03 20.10
N VAL A 96 18.46 26.41 19.50
CA VAL A 96 18.24 26.46 18.04
C VAL A 96 17.97 27.90 17.59
N THR A 97 18.13 28.15 16.29
CA THR A 97 17.77 29.43 15.67
C THR A 97 17.03 29.19 14.35
N GLY A 98 16.62 30.26 13.67
CA GLY A 98 16.06 30.16 12.32
C GLY A 98 14.70 29.46 12.25
N LEU A 99 13.91 29.45 13.33
CA LEU A 99 12.57 28.89 13.34
C LEU A 99 11.72 29.51 12.24
N LYS A 100 11.16 28.64 11.39
CA LYS A 100 10.18 28.98 10.37
C LYS A 100 9.03 28.00 10.46
N VAL A 101 7.82 28.54 10.45
CA VAL A 101 6.60 27.74 10.48
C VAL A 101 5.62 28.29 9.45
N PHE A 102 5.02 27.40 8.68
CA PHE A 102 3.90 27.76 7.81
C PHE A 102 2.91 26.60 7.71
N HIS A 103 1.66 26.93 7.40
CA HIS A 103 0.59 25.98 7.24
C HIS A 103 0.16 25.87 5.76
N ARG A 104 -0.03 24.66 5.26
CA ARG A 104 -0.56 24.37 3.92
C ARG A 104 -1.27 23.01 3.91
N ALA A 105 -2.47 22.97 3.35
CA ALA A 105 -3.22 21.73 3.09
C ALA A 105 -3.34 20.80 4.31
N GLY A 106 -3.71 21.34 5.48
CA GLY A 106 -3.88 20.51 6.68
C GLY A 106 -2.60 20.21 7.43
N GLN A 107 -1.45 20.73 6.95
CA GLN A 107 -0.14 20.44 7.51
C GLN A 107 0.60 21.71 7.90
N THR A 108 1.17 21.71 9.10
CA THR A 108 2.03 22.77 9.60
C THR A 108 3.48 22.30 9.55
N PHE A 109 4.28 22.89 8.67
CA PHE A 109 5.69 22.58 8.47
C PHE A 109 6.53 23.44 9.41
N ILE A 110 7.32 22.80 10.27
CA ILE A 110 8.14 23.45 11.30
C ILE A 110 9.60 23.12 11.02
N THR A 111 10.40 24.13 10.74
CA THR A 111 11.84 24.00 10.48
C THR A 111 12.66 24.92 11.35
N TRP A 112 13.88 24.49 11.69
CA TRP A 112 14.83 25.25 12.50
C TRP A 112 16.26 24.93 12.04
N THR A 113 17.20 25.79 12.40
CA THR A 113 18.63 25.52 12.29
C THR A 113 19.07 24.67 13.49
N GLU A 114 19.48 23.44 13.21
CA GLU A 114 20.06 22.52 14.18
C GLU A 114 21.35 23.09 14.77
N ILE A 115 21.62 22.79 16.04
CA ILE A 115 22.82 23.30 16.72
C ILE A 115 24.11 22.58 16.31
N GLU A 116 23.95 21.45 15.61
CA GLU A 116 25.01 20.64 15.01
C GLU A 116 24.64 20.35 13.55
N ASP A 117 25.59 20.55 12.64
CA ASP A 117 25.50 20.09 11.25
C ASP A 117 26.79 19.34 10.91
N PRO A 118 26.86 18.03 11.17
CA PRO A 118 28.07 17.25 10.96
C PRO A 118 28.43 17.07 9.48
N PHE A 119 27.53 17.43 8.56
CA PHE A 119 27.70 17.16 7.14
C PHE A 119 27.86 18.42 6.29
N GLY A 120 27.29 19.55 6.68
CA GLY A 120 27.34 20.76 5.84
C GLY A 120 26.65 20.52 4.50
N ASP A 121 27.14 21.14 3.45
CA ASP A 121 26.57 21.14 2.09
C ASP A 121 26.83 19.86 1.28
N ARG A 122 27.75 19.00 1.71
CA ARG A 122 28.14 17.80 0.97
C ARG A 122 27.00 16.79 0.81
N ALA A 123 27.11 15.94 -0.20
CA ALA A 123 26.29 14.74 -0.34
C ALA A 123 26.62 13.73 0.77
N VAL A 124 25.58 13.10 1.33
CA VAL A 124 25.69 12.16 2.46
C VAL A 124 25.15 10.80 2.05
N THR A 125 25.95 9.77 2.27
CA THR A 125 25.55 8.39 2.02
C THR A 125 24.75 7.81 3.18
N TRP A 126 23.95 6.79 2.93
CA TRP A 126 23.18 6.09 3.97
C TRP A 126 24.07 5.54 5.08
N GLY A 127 25.24 5.00 4.75
CA GLY A 127 26.20 4.46 5.70
C GLY A 127 26.72 5.53 6.67
N GLU A 128 27.12 6.68 6.14
CA GLU A 128 27.57 7.83 6.95
C GLU A 128 26.44 8.36 7.84
N LEU A 129 25.24 8.54 7.27
CA LEU A 129 24.08 9.04 8.00
C LEU A 129 23.69 8.09 9.14
N ARG A 130 23.61 6.79 8.86
CA ARG A 130 23.30 5.74 9.86
C ARG A 130 24.33 5.69 10.97
N GLN A 131 25.63 5.74 10.63
CA GLN A 131 26.71 5.75 11.62
C GLN A 131 26.67 7.01 12.50
N GLN A 132 26.41 8.17 11.89
CA GLN A 132 26.27 9.41 12.64
C GLN A 132 25.09 9.34 13.60
N ILE A 133 23.90 8.94 13.14
CA ILE A 133 22.72 8.76 14.00
C ILE A 133 23.00 7.80 15.16
N ALA A 134 23.69 6.68 14.90
CA ALA A 134 24.01 5.68 15.92
C ALA A 134 25.02 6.18 16.97
N THR A 135 25.93 7.09 16.61
CA THR A 135 26.99 7.60 17.49
C THR A 135 26.62 8.88 18.23
N MET A 136 25.66 9.67 17.73
CA MET A 136 25.23 10.91 18.39
C MET A 136 24.73 10.65 19.81
N ASP A 137 23.80 9.70 19.97
CA ASP A 137 23.23 9.35 21.28
C ASP A 137 24.25 8.68 22.24
N GLN A 138 25.38 8.17 21.74
CA GLN A 138 26.46 7.64 22.59
C GLN A 138 27.31 8.76 23.20
N LYS A 139 27.44 9.90 22.51
CA LYS A 139 28.19 11.06 23.00
C LYS A 139 27.37 11.93 23.93
N ARG A 140 26.13 12.22 23.51
CA ARG A 140 25.13 13.00 24.24
C ARG A 140 23.77 12.84 23.59
N ILE A 141 22.71 12.82 24.39
CA ILE A 141 21.34 12.72 23.89
C ILE A 141 20.87 14.13 23.53
N LEU A 142 21.00 14.50 22.25
CA LEU A 142 20.48 15.76 21.70
C LEU A 142 19.06 15.54 21.14
N ARG A 143 18.09 16.35 21.57
CA ARG A 143 16.70 16.36 21.08
C ARG A 143 16.23 17.79 20.84
N TYR A 144 15.27 17.95 19.94
CA TYR A 144 14.56 19.20 19.72
C TYR A 144 13.10 19.01 20.13
N ARG A 145 12.66 19.71 21.18
CA ARG A 145 11.29 19.65 21.70
C ARG A 145 10.43 20.67 20.96
N ILE A 146 9.46 20.18 20.20
CA ILE A 146 8.53 21.02 19.43
C ILE A 146 7.30 21.27 20.29
N CYS A 147 7.07 22.53 20.64
CA CYS A 147 6.01 22.96 21.53
C CYS A 147 4.97 23.80 20.77
N ARG A 148 3.69 23.63 21.11
CA ARG A 148 2.54 24.33 20.55
C ARG A 148 1.72 24.95 21.67
N HIS A 149 1.20 26.16 21.46
CA HIS A 149 0.37 26.83 22.47
C HIS A 149 -0.55 27.87 21.84
N SER A 150 -1.63 28.26 22.54
CA SER A 150 -2.60 29.27 22.07
C SER A 150 -2.15 30.71 22.32
N ARG A 151 -1.07 30.90 23.10
CA ARG A 151 -0.44 32.19 23.42
C ARG A 151 1.07 32.13 23.13
N PRO A 152 1.77 33.28 22.96
CA PRO A 152 3.22 33.29 22.75
C PRO A 152 3.97 32.41 23.76
N ILE A 153 4.94 31.65 23.27
CA ILE A 153 5.72 30.71 24.10
C ILE A 153 7.02 31.40 24.55
N ASP A 154 7.17 31.55 25.87
CA ASP A 154 8.35 32.10 26.52
C ASP A 154 8.71 31.31 27.78
N ASN A 155 9.65 31.81 28.59
CA ASN A 155 10.09 31.13 29.81
C ASN A 155 9.01 31.05 30.90
N LYS A 156 7.90 31.79 30.80
CA LYS A 156 6.77 31.75 31.73
C LYS A 156 5.65 30.86 31.22
N SER A 157 5.42 30.81 29.90
CA SER A 157 4.32 30.05 29.31
C SER A 157 4.70 28.66 28.81
N ILE A 158 5.99 28.32 28.67
CA ILE A 158 6.45 27.00 28.19
C ILE A 158 5.92 25.83 29.03
N ALA A 159 5.69 26.02 30.33
CA ALA A 159 5.15 24.98 31.21
C ALA A 159 3.68 24.61 30.92
N GLU A 160 2.95 25.48 30.22
CA GLU A 160 1.57 25.27 29.78
C GLU A 160 1.49 24.82 28.31
N ALA A 161 2.60 24.85 27.58
CA ALA A 161 2.66 24.48 26.18
C ALA A 161 2.50 22.96 25.99
N GLU A 162 1.80 22.58 24.93
CA GLU A 162 1.70 21.20 24.49
C GLU A 162 3.02 20.77 23.84
N LEU A 163 3.61 19.65 24.29
CA LEU A 163 4.72 19.01 23.60
C LEU A 163 4.19 18.16 22.44
N LEU A 164 4.38 18.63 21.21
CA LEU A 164 3.95 17.89 20.02
C LEU A 164 4.86 16.70 19.72
N ALA A 165 6.17 16.87 19.85
CA ALA A 165 7.16 15.86 19.51
C ALA A 165 8.55 16.17 20.08
N GLU A 166 9.38 15.14 20.16
CA GLU A 166 10.84 15.27 20.28
C GLU A 166 11.52 14.78 19.01
N ALA A 167 12.03 15.72 18.21
CA ALA A 167 12.78 15.39 17.00
C ALA A 167 14.24 15.04 17.34
N ARG A 168 14.75 14.00 16.68
CA ARG A 168 16.19 13.70 16.66
C ARG A 168 16.92 14.65 15.70
N PRO A 169 18.23 14.87 15.88
CA PRO A 169 19.06 15.54 14.89
C PRO A 169 19.00 14.86 13.52
N LEU A 170 19.33 15.63 12.48
CA LEU A 170 19.32 15.18 11.08
C LEU A 170 17.91 14.83 10.58
N SER A 171 16.88 15.38 11.23
CA SER A 171 15.47 15.17 10.89
C SER A 171 15.09 15.69 9.49
N GLY A 172 15.89 16.58 8.91
CA GLY A 172 15.73 17.06 7.53
C GLY A 172 16.10 16.05 6.44
N PHE A 173 16.67 14.89 6.76
CA PHE A 173 17.01 13.85 5.78
C PHE A 173 15.87 12.86 5.53
N ASN A 174 15.64 12.50 4.26
CA ASN A 174 14.66 11.50 3.87
C ASN A 174 15.23 10.09 3.96
N VAL A 175 15.32 9.53 5.18
CA VAL A 175 15.90 8.20 5.38
C VAL A 175 15.08 7.07 4.74
N ASN A 176 13.80 7.28 4.45
CA ASN A 176 12.95 6.32 3.73
C ASN A 176 13.07 6.42 2.20
N SER A 177 13.92 7.33 1.69
CA SER A 177 14.22 7.40 0.25
C SER A 177 15.24 6.36 -0.21
N TRP A 178 15.77 5.57 0.74
CA TRP A 178 16.65 4.47 0.41
C TRP A 178 15.96 3.52 -0.55
N SER A 179 16.62 3.19 -1.66
CA SER A 179 16.12 2.17 -2.56
C SER A 179 17.23 1.45 -3.32
N LYS A 180 17.03 0.15 -3.48
CA LYS A 180 17.94 -0.72 -4.21
C LYS A 180 18.12 -0.27 -5.65
N GLU A 181 17.06 0.22 -6.29
CA GLU A 181 17.08 0.62 -7.69
C GLU A 181 17.89 1.90 -7.91
N ARG A 182 17.82 2.85 -6.97
CA ARG A 182 18.66 4.05 -7.02
C ARG A 182 20.13 3.69 -6.80
N LEU A 183 20.41 2.74 -5.91
CA LEU A 183 21.77 2.25 -5.69
C LEU A 183 22.32 1.57 -6.95
N ILE A 184 21.55 0.67 -7.58
CA ILE A 184 21.93 0.06 -8.87
C ILE A 184 22.19 1.13 -9.92
N ASN A 185 21.32 2.15 -10.00
CA ASN A 185 21.49 3.22 -10.97
C ASN A 185 22.77 4.02 -10.73
N GLN A 186 23.05 4.37 -9.47
CA GLN A 186 24.27 5.06 -9.06
C GLN A 186 25.52 4.24 -9.43
N THR A 187 25.53 2.92 -9.19
CA THR A 187 26.68 2.07 -9.51
C THR A 187 26.84 1.84 -11.02
N VAL A 188 25.77 1.51 -11.74
CA VAL A 188 25.87 1.14 -13.17
C VAL A 188 26.18 2.36 -14.05
N PHE A 189 25.61 3.52 -13.73
CA PHE A 189 25.64 4.69 -14.60
C PHE A 189 26.41 5.89 -14.01
N GLY A 190 26.84 5.83 -12.75
CA GLY A 190 27.54 6.94 -12.07
C GLY A 190 29.06 6.94 -12.20
N ASP A 191 29.62 6.37 -13.28
CA ASP A 191 31.07 6.20 -13.53
C ASP A 191 31.87 5.38 -12.47
N GLU A 192 31.23 4.91 -11.40
CA GLU A 192 31.83 4.05 -10.38
C GLU A 192 31.78 2.56 -10.78
N ASP A 193 32.92 2.05 -11.23
CA ASP A 193 33.32 0.64 -11.27
C ASP A 193 32.38 -0.32 -12.04
N LYS A 194 32.44 -0.23 -13.38
CA LYS A 194 31.77 -1.15 -14.32
C LYS A 194 32.27 -2.61 -14.24
N GLY A 195 33.34 -2.88 -13.48
CA GLY A 195 34.02 -4.17 -13.39
C GLY A 195 33.27 -5.26 -12.63
N GLU A 196 32.30 -4.92 -11.75
CA GLU A 196 31.57 -5.91 -10.93
C GLU A 196 30.39 -6.59 -11.64
N LEU A 197 30.04 -6.17 -12.86
CA LEU A 197 28.82 -6.61 -13.58
C LEU A 197 28.90 -8.03 -14.19
N GLY A 198 30.00 -8.75 -13.97
CA GLY A 198 30.34 -10.01 -14.66
C GLY A 198 29.75 -11.32 -14.10
N LYS A 199 28.81 -11.31 -13.14
CA LYS A 199 28.21 -12.55 -12.58
C LYS A 199 26.69 -12.48 -12.63
N TYR A 200 26.03 -13.56 -13.06
CA TYR A 200 24.56 -13.68 -13.08
C TYR A 200 23.96 -13.26 -11.73
N GLY A 201 23.19 -12.16 -11.72
CA GLY A 201 22.56 -11.57 -10.53
C GLY A 201 23.47 -10.69 -9.65
N PRO A 202 24.19 -9.68 -10.19
CA PRO A 202 25.24 -8.95 -9.46
C PRO A 202 24.72 -8.13 -8.26
N PHE A 203 23.41 -7.91 -8.17
CA PHE A 203 22.77 -7.13 -7.10
C PHE A 203 21.92 -8.00 -6.16
N SER A 204 21.94 -9.33 -6.32
CA SER A 204 21.29 -10.24 -5.38
C SER A 204 21.99 -10.14 -4.01
N GLY A 205 21.23 -9.93 -2.94
CA GLY A 205 21.80 -9.66 -1.60
C GLY A 205 22.14 -8.21 -1.29
N TRP A 206 21.97 -7.27 -2.24
CA TRP A 206 22.01 -5.84 -1.90
C TRP A 206 20.71 -5.45 -1.20
N ASP A 207 20.82 -5.06 0.06
CA ASP A 207 19.77 -4.49 0.89
C ASP A 207 20.27 -3.22 1.61
N ARG A 208 19.40 -2.60 2.41
CA ARG A 208 19.68 -1.35 3.13
C ARG A 208 20.86 -1.44 4.10
N ASP A 209 21.12 -2.62 4.64
CA ASP A 209 22.09 -2.82 5.71
C ASP A 209 23.39 -3.47 5.23
N SER A 210 23.41 -4.00 4.01
CA SER A 210 24.57 -4.51 3.30
C SER A 210 25.66 -3.44 3.07
N GLY A 211 26.91 -3.88 2.87
CA GLY A 211 28.03 -2.98 2.54
C GLY A 211 27.74 -2.05 1.35
N PRO A 212 27.30 -2.59 0.20
CA PRO A 212 26.82 -1.79 -0.93
C PRO A 212 25.67 -0.85 -0.58
N GLY A 213 24.73 -1.30 0.26
CA GLY A 213 23.57 -0.54 0.73
C GLY A 213 23.91 0.80 1.36
N GLY A 214 25.05 0.87 2.05
CA GLY A 214 25.56 2.09 2.69
C GLY A 214 25.99 3.19 1.72
N ARG A 215 26.26 2.89 0.45
CA ARG A 215 26.81 3.86 -0.54
C ARG A 215 25.77 4.80 -1.15
N LEU A 216 24.48 4.50 -0.98
CA LEU A 216 23.41 5.29 -1.58
C LEU A 216 23.35 6.70 -0.99
N ILE A 217 23.34 7.73 -1.84
CA ILE A 217 23.16 9.12 -1.41
C ILE A 217 21.72 9.37 -0.95
N ILE A 218 21.59 9.87 0.28
CA ILE A 218 20.30 10.20 0.89
C ILE A 218 20.03 11.71 0.77
N PRO A 219 18.95 12.12 0.09
CA PRO A 219 18.58 13.51 -0.07
C PRO A 219 17.98 14.09 1.22
N ARG A 220 18.08 15.41 1.33
CA ARG A 220 17.26 16.21 2.26
C ARG A 220 15.86 16.37 1.70
N PHE A 221 14.87 16.47 2.58
CA PHE A 221 13.49 16.74 2.18
C PHE A 221 13.36 18.07 1.45
N ALA A 222 12.35 18.19 0.60
CA ALA A 222 11.79 19.47 0.17
C ALA A 222 10.44 19.69 0.84
N ILE A 223 10.22 20.91 1.35
CA ILE A 223 8.92 21.37 1.89
C ILE A 223 8.24 22.41 0.98
N ALA A 224 9.01 22.94 0.01
CA ALA A 224 8.52 23.67 -1.14
C ALA A 224 8.93 22.90 -2.40
N ASP A 225 8.05 22.84 -3.39
CA ASP A 225 8.20 21.94 -4.54
C ASP A 225 9.58 22.06 -5.22
N GLY A 226 10.28 20.93 -5.27
CA GLY A 226 11.60 20.78 -5.90
C GLY A 226 12.77 21.43 -5.16
N LYS A 227 12.56 22.06 -4.00
CA LYS A 227 13.59 22.83 -3.28
C LYS A 227 14.02 22.09 -2.00
N PRO A 228 15.21 21.44 -1.98
CA PRO A 228 15.67 20.73 -0.80
C PRO A 228 15.90 21.71 0.36
N LEU A 229 15.72 21.22 1.58
CA LEU A 229 16.06 21.93 2.80
C LEU A 229 17.57 22.25 2.83
N PRO A 230 17.95 23.44 3.31
CA PRO A 230 19.36 23.78 3.50
C PRO A 230 20.08 22.80 4.45
N PRO A 231 21.41 22.69 4.36
CA PRO A 231 22.22 22.06 5.39
C PRO A 231 21.90 22.54 6.81
N GLY A 232 22.06 21.65 7.79
CA GLY A 232 21.78 21.96 9.20
C GLY A 232 20.31 22.29 9.51
N THR A 233 19.36 21.95 8.64
CA THR A 233 17.93 22.23 8.88
C THR A 233 17.21 21.00 9.45
N GLY A 234 16.57 21.18 10.60
CA GLY A 234 15.66 20.20 11.19
C GLY A 234 14.24 20.36 10.65
N LEU A 235 13.46 19.28 10.70
CA LEU A 235 12.08 19.24 10.20
C LEU A 235 11.16 18.44 11.13
N TYR A 236 10.01 19.02 11.42
CA TYR A 236 8.83 18.34 11.96
C TYR A 236 7.59 18.82 11.22
N VAL A 237 6.62 17.93 10.98
CA VAL A 237 5.36 18.27 10.30
C VAL A 237 4.18 17.85 11.16
N HIS A 238 3.38 18.82 11.57
CA HIS A 238 2.17 18.62 12.35
C HIS A 238 0.94 18.54 11.44
N SER A 239 -0.01 17.66 11.77
CA SER A 239 -1.31 17.58 11.08
C SER A 239 -2.37 18.28 11.93
N ALA A 240 -2.95 19.35 11.39
CA ALA A 240 -3.95 20.13 12.10
C ALA A 240 -5.26 19.33 12.25
N SER A 241 -5.84 19.36 13.45
CA SER A 241 -7.07 18.63 13.78
C SER A 241 -8.30 19.54 13.91
N ALA A 242 -8.11 20.84 14.12
CA ALA A 242 -9.16 21.85 14.11
C ALA A 242 -8.65 23.17 13.49
N GLU A 243 -9.58 24.11 13.29
CA GLU A 243 -9.26 25.47 12.86
C GLU A 243 -8.83 26.31 14.06
N GLU A 244 -7.56 26.73 14.09
CA GLU A 244 -6.97 27.35 15.28
C GLU A 244 -5.87 28.35 14.90
N LYS A 245 -5.53 29.24 15.83
CA LYS A 245 -4.29 30.02 15.78
C LYS A 245 -3.33 29.47 16.83
N ALA A 246 -2.12 29.12 16.41
CA ALA A 246 -1.15 28.48 17.29
C ALA A 246 0.23 29.15 17.21
N TYR A 247 0.83 29.34 18.38
CA TYR A 247 2.23 29.70 18.54
C TYR A 247 3.07 28.43 18.63
N TYR A 248 4.29 28.52 18.09
CA TYR A 248 5.22 27.40 18.03
C TYR A 248 6.56 27.81 18.60
N ALA A 249 7.20 26.87 19.32
CA ALA A 249 8.57 26.99 19.77
C ALA A 249 9.32 25.68 19.57
N VAL A 250 10.62 25.77 19.32
CA VAL A 250 11.54 24.63 19.29
C VAL A 250 12.61 24.86 20.35
N VAL A 251 12.71 23.93 21.28
CA VAL A 251 13.64 24.01 22.42
C VAL A 251 14.69 22.93 22.29
N THR A 252 15.97 23.30 22.35
CA THR A 252 17.07 22.33 22.44
C THR A 252 17.04 21.63 23.79
N SER A 253 17.14 20.30 23.78
CA SER A 253 17.45 19.49 24.97
C SER A 253 18.73 18.69 24.77
N VAL A 254 19.63 18.73 25.75
CA VAL A 254 20.87 17.93 25.77
C VAL A 254 20.94 17.18 27.09
N ASP A 255 21.04 15.86 27.02
CA ASP A 255 21.12 14.95 28.17
C ASP A 255 19.99 15.20 29.19
N GLY A 256 18.79 15.47 28.68
CA GLY A 256 17.58 15.74 29.48
C GLY A 256 17.44 17.19 29.96
N THR A 257 18.47 18.04 29.83
CA THR A 257 18.37 19.47 30.18
C THR A 257 17.85 20.25 28.97
N ALA A 258 16.65 20.84 29.08
CA ALA A 258 16.07 21.71 28.05
C ALA A 258 16.46 23.18 28.26
N ASN A 259 16.76 23.91 27.18
CA ASN A 259 16.97 25.36 27.25
C ASN A 259 15.60 26.09 27.28
N THR A 260 15.05 26.24 28.47
CA THR A 260 13.80 26.99 28.72
C THR A 260 14.04 28.42 29.23
N ALA A 261 15.28 28.91 29.19
CA ALA A 261 15.60 30.29 29.55
C ALA A 261 15.65 31.20 28.33
N ASP A 262 16.16 30.71 27.20
CA ASP A 262 16.46 31.55 26.03
C ASP A 262 15.34 31.45 24.99
N PHE A 263 14.49 32.47 24.95
CA PHE A 263 13.43 32.62 23.95
C PHE A 263 13.66 33.87 23.10
N SER A 264 13.60 33.69 21.79
CA SER A 264 13.77 34.72 20.78
C SER A 264 12.93 34.37 19.54
N PRO A 265 12.75 35.31 18.59
CA PRO A 265 12.15 34.99 17.29
C PRO A 265 12.86 33.85 16.52
N GLY A 266 14.11 33.52 16.89
CA GLY A 266 14.85 32.41 16.29
C GLY A 266 14.37 31.03 16.73
N ASN A 267 13.65 30.89 17.85
CA ASN A 267 13.24 29.60 18.40
C ASN A 267 11.82 29.59 18.97
N SER A 268 11.13 30.73 19.00
CA SER A 268 9.72 30.85 19.35
C SER A 268 9.07 31.92 18.48
N LEU A 269 7.91 31.61 17.90
CA LEU A 269 7.24 32.52 16.99
C LEU A 269 6.67 33.73 17.74
N PRO A 270 6.90 34.96 17.26
CA PRO A 270 6.24 36.15 17.81
C PRO A 270 4.77 36.27 17.40
N GLU A 271 4.38 35.64 16.28
CA GLU A 271 3.04 35.67 15.72
C GLU A 271 2.51 34.24 15.51
N PRO A 272 1.19 34.01 15.69
CA PRO A 272 0.64 32.68 15.55
C PRO A 272 0.45 32.30 14.08
N VAL A 273 0.49 31.00 13.80
CA VAL A 273 0.12 30.41 12.51
C VAL A 273 -1.36 30.03 12.54
N SER A 274 -2.09 30.37 11.48
CA SER A 274 -3.48 29.92 11.31
C SER A 274 -3.48 28.51 10.70
N GLU A 275 -4.08 27.58 11.41
CA GLU A 275 -4.16 26.17 11.05
C GLU A 275 -5.59 25.83 10.66
N SER A 276 -5.74 24.93 9.70
CA SER A 276 -7.04 24.35 9.38
C SER A 276 -6.87 22.91 8.94
N PRO A 277 -7.80 22.00 9.27
CA PRO A 277 -7.78 20.64 8.75
C PRO A 277 -8.05 20.67 7.26
N ALA A 278 -7.30 19.88 6.48
CA ALA A 278 -7.56 19.71 5.07
C ALA A 278 -7.06 18.34 4.60
N THR A 279 -7.46 17.96 3.38
CA THR A 279 -6.81 16.84 2.70
C THR A 279 -5.37 17.24 2.44
N TRP A 280 -4.43 16.45 2.98
CA TRP A 280 -3.00 16.66 2.76
C TRP A 280 -2.66 16.61 1.27
N GLU A 281 -1.56 17.26 0.92
CA GLU A 281 -1.03 17.26 -0.43
C GLU A 281 0.42 16.78 -0.42
N PRO A 282 0.82 15.92 -1.37
CA PRO A 282 2.21 15.52 -1.52
C PRO A 282 3.08 16.71 -1.93
N VAL A 283 4.31 16.76 -1.42
CA VAL A 283 5.30 17.79 -1.78
C VAL A 283 6.28 17.23 -2.79
N LEU A 284 6.45 17.92 -3.91
CA LEU A 284 7.41 17.53 -4.95
C LEU A 284 8.82 17.62 -4.38
N GLN A 285 9.56 16.52 -4.43
CA GLN A 285 10.95 16.45 -4.04
C GLN A 285 11.86 16.85 -5.22
N PRO A 286 13.13 17.20 -4.97
CA PRO A 286 14.07 17.52 -6.04
C PRO A 286 14.18 16.35 -7.01
N ALA A 287 14.39 16.65 -8.30
CA ALA A 287 14.58 15.61 -9.31
C ALA A 287 15.73 14.69 -8.88
N GLY A 288 15.46 13.37 -8.83
CA GLY A 288 16.50 12.38 -8.62
C GLY A 288 17.31 12.15 -9.89
N ALA A 289 18.39 11.36 -9.79
CA ALA A 289 19.10 10.87 -10.96
C ALA A 289 18.13 10.14 -11.91
N GLU A 290 18.27 10.39 -13.21
CA GLU A 290 17.57 9.61 -14.23
C GLU A 290 17.99 8.14 -14.11
N PHE A 291 17.03 7.23 -14.21
CA PHE A 291 17.36 5.81 -14.21
C PHE A 291 17.76 5.41 -15.62
N GLY A 292 18.95 4.83 -15.79
CA GLY A 292 19.37 4.31 -17.10
C GLY A 292 18.50 3.13 -17.61
N PHE A 293 17.56 2.65 -16.80
CA PHE A 293 16.56 1.62 -17.14
C PHE A 293 15.11 2.08 -16.90
N ASP A 294 14.85 3.39 -16.90
CA ASP A 294 13.47 3.89 -16.75
C ASP A 294 12.64 3.73 -18.03
N PHE A 295 11.32 3.77 -17.85
CA PHE A 295 10.41 3.92 -18.99
C PHE A 295 10.50 5.35 -19.56
N PRO A 296 10.33 5.54 -20.88
CA PRO A 296 10.27 6.87 -21.46
C PRO A 296 9.20 7.72 -20.78
N GLY A 297 9.52 8.97 -20.47
CA GLY A 297 8.62 9.87 -19.76
C GLY A 297 9.37 10.77 -18.78
N LYS A 298 8.61 11.50 -17.95
CA LYS A 298 9.16 12.29 -16.85
C LYS A 298 8.80 11.64 -15.51
N LYS A 299 9.82 11.23 -14.75
CA LYS A 299 9.65 10.75 -13.38
C LYS A 299 9.70 11.92 -12.39
N LEU A 300 8.74 11.96 -11.48
CA LEU A 300 8.63 12.88 -10.37
C LEU A 300 8.66 12.10 -9.06
N PHE A 301 9.19 12.72 -8.01
CA PHE A 301 9.22 12.14 -6.67
C PHE A 301 8.45 13.00 -5.71
N TYR A 302 7.63 12.38 -4.87
CA TYR A 302 6.82 13.08 -3.89
C TYR A 302 7.00 12.47 -2.51
N VAL A 303 6.83 13.32 -1.49
CA VAL A 303 6.70 12.89 -0.09
C VAL A 303 5.37 13.38 0.46
N THR A 304 4.71 12.51 1.21
CA THR A 304 3.52 12.84 1.99
C THR A 304 3.84 12.66 3.46
N TRP A 305 3.66 13.69 4.28
CA TRP A 305 3.62 13.54 5.74
C TRP A 305 2.19 13.22 6.16
N VAL A 306 2.01 12.36 7.16
CA VAL A 306 0.70 11.91 7.62
C VAL A 306 0.71 11.64 9.12
N GLY A 307 -0.45 11.79 9.75
CA GLY A 307 -0.79 11.29 11.08
C GLY A 307 -2.04 10.40 11.03
N PRO A 308 -2.59 10.00 12.19
CA PRO A 308 -3.92 9.41 12.25
C PRO A 308 -4.95 10.26 11.49
N PRO A 309 -5.86 9.65 10.69
CA PRO A 309 -6.15 8.22 10.57
C PRO A 309 -5.36 7.46 9.47
N LEU A 310 -4.27 8.04 8.94
CA LEU A 310 -3.48 7.49 7.81
C LEU A 310 -2.17 6.81 8.23
N SER A 311 -1.82 6.98 9.49
CA SER A 311 -0.79 6.25 10.23
C SER A 311 -1.26 6.06 11.67
N ASN A 312 -0.57 5.22 12.41
CA ASN A 312 -0.86 5.03 13.84
C ASN A 312 -0.30 6.12 14.75
N VAL A 313 0.76 6.80 14.31
CA VAL A 313 1.43 7.88 15.05
C VAL A 313 1.61 9.11 14.16
N PRO A 314 1.77 10.32 14.74
CA PRO A 314 1.96 11.56 13.97
C PRO A 314 3.24 11.57 13.13
N CYS A 315 3.31 12.51 12.18
CA CYS A 315 4.51 12.86 11.41
C CYS A 315 5.25 11.66 10.76
N ARG A 316 4.54 10.59 10.40
CA ARG A 316 5.08 9.58 9.49
C ARG A 316 5.12 10.16 8.09
N TYR A 317 6.01 9.65 7.25
CA TYR A 317 6.10 10.09 5.86
C TYR A 317 6.36 8.94 4.90
N PHE A 318 5.82 9.09 3.69
CA PHE A 318 5.85 8.06 2.66
C PHE A 318 6.31 8.67 1.33
N ASN A 319 7.14 7.91 0.63
CA ASN A 319 7.69 8.30 -0.65
C ASN A 319 6.84 7.74 -1.80
N TRP A 320 6.78 8.50 -2.87
CA TRP A 320 6.02 8.16 -4.07
C TRP A 320 6.84 8.50 -5.30
N SER A 321 6.71 7.70 -6.35
CA SER A 321 7.10 8.11 -7.69
C SER A 321 5.88 8.27 -8.58
N VAL A 322 5.97 9.23 -9.49
CA VAL A 322 4.98 9.45 -10.54
C VAL A 322 5.68 9.53 -11.88
N HIS A 323 5.28 8.69 -12.83
CA HIS A 323 5.75 8.75 -14.21
C HIS A 323 4.68 9.35 -15.11
N LEU A 324 4.99 10.53 -15.65
CA LEU A 324 4.20 11.18 -16.67
C LEU A 324 4.50 10.59 -18.06
N PRO A 325 3.51 10.50 -18.95
CA PRO A 325 3.69 10.03 -20.32
C PRO A 325 4.78 10.80 -21.08
N PRO A 326 5.55 10.15 -21.97
CA PRO A 326 6.58 10.81 -22.77
C PRO A 326 6.00 11.82 -23.76
N GLU A 327 4.79 11.59 -24.24
CA GLU A 327 4.06 12.53 -25.11
C GLU A 327 3.50 13.74 -24.32
N GLY A 328 3.66 13.76 -22.99
CA GLY A 328 3.12 14.77 -22.10
C GLY A 328 1.69 14.48 -21.66
N LEU A 329 1.17 15.34 -20.78
CA LEU A 329 -0.24 15.28 -20.37
C LEU A 329 -1.11 15.78 -21.54
N PRO A 330 -2.27 15.15 -21.80
CA PRO A 330 -3.21 15.67 -22.77
C PRO A 330 -3.57 17.13 -22.44
N PRO A 331 -3.73 18.01 -23.43
CA PRO A 331 -4.36 19.31 -23.20
C PRO A 331 -5.66 19.14 -22.43
N GLU A 332 -5.94 20.02 -21.47
CA GLU A 332 -7.16 19.97 -20.63
C GLU A 332 -8.48 19.74 -21.41
N LYS A 333 -8.50 20.08 -22.70
CA LYS A 333 -9.70 19.98 -23.55
C LYS A 333 -9.81 18.71 -24.38
N THR A 334 -8.77 17.85 -24.47
CA THR A 334 -8.74 16.80 -25.50
C THR A 334 -9.01 15.38 -25.03
N ARG A 335 -8.70 14.99 -23.78
CA ARG A 335 -9.15 13.75 -23.10
C ARG A 335 -8.58 13.64 -21.66
N PRO A 336 -9.32 13.06 -20.69
CA PRO A 336 -8.75 12.74 -19.37
C PRO A 336 -7.70 11.61 -19.48
N CYS A 337 -6.74 11.57 -18.55
CA CYS A 337 -5.57 10.70 -18.62
C CYS A 337 -5.80 9.37 -17.88
N PRO A 338 -5.37 8.20 -18.41
CA PRO A 338 -5.42 6.94 -17.66
C PRO A 338 -4.54 6.99 -16.41
N LEU A 339 -4.83 6.14 -15.42
CA LEU A 339 -4.01 5.99 -14.22
C LEU A 339 -3.57 4.54 -14.06
N ASN A 340 -2.28 4.33 -13.83
CA ASN A 340 -1.76 3.06 -13.35
C ASN A 340 -1.29 3.21 -11.90
N VAL A 341 -1.78 2.38 -10.99
CA VAL A 341 -1.23 2.25 -9.64
C VAL A 341 -0.38 0.99 -9.59
N SER A 342 0.93 1.17 -9.51
CA SER A 342 1.91 0.08 -9.51
C SER A 342 2.36 -0.27 -8.10
N PHE A 343 2.35 -1.57 -7.81
CA PHE A 343 2.67 -2.15 -6.53
C PHE A 343 3.99 -2.92 -6.65
N HIS A 344 5.02 -2.46 -5.96
CA HIS A 344 6.34 -3.10 -5.99
C HIS A 344 6.36 -4.42 -5.20
N ASP A 345 7.27 -5.30 -5.59
CA ASP A 345 7.55 -6.55 -4.88
C ASP A 345 8.41 -6.29 -3.62
N GLU A 346 8.53 -7.29 -2.75
CA GLU A 346 9.37 -7.22 -1.56
C GLU A 346 10.85 -6.95 -1.94
N GLY A 347 11.52 -6.06 -1.19
CA GLY A 347 12.91 -5.67 -1.45
C GLY A 347 13.12 -4.65 -2.59
N PHE A 348 12.05 -4.29 -3.30
CA PHE A 348 11.99 -3.15 -4.23
C PHE A 348 11.27 -1.97 -3.56
N SER A 349 11.15 -0.86 -4.28
CA SER A 349 10.60 0.38 -3.73
C SER A 349 9.73 1.15 -4.72
N TYR A 350 9.15 2.25 -4.22
CA TYR A 350 8.50 3.28 -5.04
C TYR A 350 9.34 3.79 -6.22
N ALA A 351 10.67 3.66 -6.20
CA ALA A 351 11.55 4.24 -7.21
C ALA A 351 11.45 3.56 -8.58
N LYS A 352 11.00 2.30 -8.63
CA LYS A 352 10.85 1.54 -9.87
C LYS A 352 9.51 0.80 -9.89
N PRO A 353 8.47 1.35 -10.54
CA PRO A 353 7.25 0.59 -10.80
C PRO A 353 7.56 -0.65 -11.64
N ILE A 354 6.74 -1.69 -11.48
CA ILE A 354 7.04 -3.03 -12.01
C ILE A 354 6.98 -3.05 -13.53
N ARG A 355 5.94 -2.46 -14.14
CA ARG A 355 5.69 -2.47 -15.59
C ARG A 355 5.09 -1.16 -16.06
N ARG A 356 5.27 -0.81 -17.34
CA ARG A 356 4.55 0.28 -18.00
C ARG A 356 3.66 -0.31 -19.09
N PHE A 357 2.40 -0.54 -18.76
CA PHE A 357 1.44 -1.20 -19.65
C PHE A 357 0.80 -0.23 -20.66
N ASP A 358 0.21 0.86 -20.17
CA ASP A 358 -0.30 1.95 -21.00
C ASP A 358 0.72 3.11 -20.99
N ARG A 359 1.31 3.41 -22.16
CA ARG A 359 2.28 4.50 -22.31
C ARG A 359 1.66 5.87 -22.02
N SER A 360 0.35 6.02 -22.26
CA SER A 360 -0.40 7.25 -22.05
C SER A 360 -0.88 7.48 -20.61
N ALA A 361 -0.72 6.50 -19.72
CA ALA A 361 -1.17 6.61 -18.33
C ALA A 361 -0.24 7.49 -17.48
N VAL A 362 -0.77 8.24 -16.53
CA VAL A 362 0.04 8.61 -15.36
C VAL A 362 0.24 7.34 -14.55
N GLN A 363 1.48 6.99 -14.20
CA GLN A 363 1.75 5.88 -13.31
C GLN A 363 2.19 6.38 -11.95
N VAL A 364 1.59 5.85 -10.89
CA VAL A 364 1.91 6.14 -9.50
C VAL A 364 2.44 4.87 -8.85
N ALA A 365 3.53 4.98 -8.10
CA ALA A 365 4.02 3.91 -7.24
C ALA A 365 4.28 4.47 -5.83
N GLY A 366 3.69 3.82 -4.83
CA GLY A 366 3.92 4.13 -3.42
C GLY A 366 5.07 3.31 -2.84
N HIS A 367 5.37 3.57 -1.57
CA HIS A 367 6.33 2.80 -0.79
C HIS A 367 5.58 1.99 0.27
N ASP A 368 5.70 0.65 0.24
CA ASP A 368 5.21 -0.26 1.28
C ASP A 368 6.38 -0.84 2.09
N PHE A 369 7.00 -0.02 2.93
CA PHE A 369 8.16 -0.39 3.72
C PHE A 369 8.06 0.19 5.15
N ASP A 370 8.49 -0.62 6.12
CA ASP A 370 8.60 -0.33 7.56
C ASP A 370 7.30 0.15 8.28
N PRO A 371 6.34 -0.77 8.51
CA PRO A 371 6.43 -2.20 8.19
C PRO A 371 6.04 -2.48 6.73
N VAL A 372 6.55 -3.60 6.22
CA VAL A 372 5.94 -4.25 5.05
C VAL A 372 4.51 -4.66 5.43
N SER A 373 3.52 -4.14 4.71
CA SER A 373 2.12 -4.21 5.16
C SER A 373 1.22 -5.09 4.29
N GLY A 374 1.81 -5.77 3.30
CA GLY A 374 1.07 -6.48 2.26
C GLY A 374 0.18 -5.55 1.45
N TRP A 375 0.55 -4.27 1.37
CA TRP A 375 -0.23 -3.17 0.81
C TRP A 375 -1.60 -2.87 1.44
N TYR A 376 -1.96 -3.55 2.54
CA TYR A 376 -3.19 -3.27 3.28
C TYR A 376 -3.00 -2.16 4.31
N GLY A 377 -2.05 -2.37 5.22
CA GLY A 377 -1.89 -1.59 6.44
C GLY A 377 -1.38 -2.45 7.58
N TYR A 378 -1.42 -1.94 8.80
CA TYR A 378 -0.76 -2.55 9.95
C TYR A 378 -1.52 -2.26 11.24
N HIS A 379 -1.18 -3.00 12.29
CA HIS A 379 -1.79 -2.86 13.60
C HIS A 379 -1.49 -1.49 14.22
N GLU A 380 -2.50 -0.83 14.77
CA GLU A 380 -2.36 0.53 15.32
C GLU A 380 -1.37 0.61 16.50
N CYS A 381 -1.11 -0.50 17.19
CA CYS A 381 -0.15 -0.55 18.29
C CYS A 381 1.31 -0.81 17.85
N LEU A 382 1.58 -1.04 16.56
CA LEU A 382 2.92 -1.33 16.08
C LEU A 382 3.91 -0.20 16.41
N GLY A 383 5.03 -0.54 17.04
CA GLY A 383 6.04 0.43 17.45
C GLY A 383 5.65 1.31 18.65
N THR A 384 4.56 0.99 19.36
CA THR A 384 4.10 1.73 20.55
C THR A 384 4.20 0.87 21.82
N LEU A 385 3.97 1.48 22.98
CA LEU A 385 3.82 0.78 24.25
C LEU A 385 2.45 0.13 24.45
N ARG A 386 1.45 0.38 23.58
CA ARG A 386 0.12 -0.25 23.67
C ARG A 386 0.21 -1.75 23.40
N SER A 387 -0.70 -2.54 23.98
CA SER A 387 -0.81 -3.98 23.67
C SER A 387 -1.59 -4.20 22.38
N TRP A 388 -1.19 -5.22 21.63
CA TRP A 388 -1.91 -5.65 20.44
C TRP A 388 -3.30 -6.23 20.78
N SER A 389 -3.49 -6.74 22.00
CA SER A 389 -4.81 -7.19 22.48
C SER A 389 -5.84 -6.06 22.65
N GLU A 390 -5.44 -4.80 22.50
CA GLU A 390 -6.27 -3.60 22.74
C GLU A 390 -6.46 -2.76 21.48
N GLY A 391 -6.11 -3.29 20.31
CA GLY A 391 -6.15 -2.55 19.05
C GLY A 391 -6.72 -3.37 17.89
N LYS A 392 -6.62 -2.79 16.71
CA LYS A 392 -7.10 -3.36 15.45
C LYS A 392 -6.04 -3.21 14.37
N VAL A 393 -6.13 -4.04 13.34
CA VAL A 393 -5.40 -3.81 12.09
C VAL A 393 -6.11 -2.76 11.27
N GLN A 394 -5.40 -1.69 10.91
CA GLN A 394 -5.99 -0.57 10.19
C GLN A 394 -5.49 -0.56 8.75
N PRO A 395 -6.35 -0.24 7.75
CA PRO A 395 -5.98 -0.15 6.33
C PRO A 395 -5.18 1.12 6.02
N TYR A 396 -4.18 1.44 6.83
CA TYR A 396 -3.40 2.67 6.70
C TYR A 396 -2.78 2.81 5.30
N THR A 397 -2.30 1.72 4.71
CA THR A 397 -1.66 1.74 3.39
C THR A 397 -2.69 1.96 2.28
N GLU A 398 -3.83 1.26 2.31
CA GLU A 398 -4.93 1.49 1.36
C GLU A 398 -5.46 2.94 1.46
N ARG A 399 -5.66 3.48 2.68
CA ARG A 399 -6.11 4.86 2.87
C ARG A 399 -5.12 5.88 2.27
N ARG A 400 -3.81 5.64 2.38
CA ARG A 400 -2.79 6.50 1.76
C ARG A 400 -2.80 6.39 0.24
N LEU A 401 -2.94 5.19 -0.32
CA LEU A 401 -3.10 4.98 -1.76
C LEU A 401 -4.31 5.75 -2.30
N LEU A 402 -5.48 5.59 -1.68
CA LEU A 402 -6.71 6.27 -2.08
C LEU A 402 -6.58 7.79 -2.03
N ALA A 403 -5.98 8.33 -0.96
CA ALA A 403 -5.79 9.77 -0.83
C ALA A 403 -4.78 10.32 -1.86
N PHE A 404 -3.69 9.59 -2.15
CA PHE A 404 -2.77 9.98 -3.22
C PHE A 404 -3.43 9.91 -4.59
N MET A 405 -4.20 8.86 -4.88
CA MET A 405 -4.96 8.72 -6.12
C MET A 405 -5.98 9.86 -6.29
N ALA A 406 -6.67 10.24 -5.22
CA ALA A 406 -7.62 11.35 -5.24
C ALA A 406 -6.92 12.69 -5.56
N TRP A 407 -5.72 12.92 -5.00
CA TRP A 407 -4.91 14.09 -5.36
C TRP A 407 -4.45 14.02 -6.83
N ALA A 408 -3.90 12.88 -7.27
CA ALA A 408 -3.44 12.66 -8.65
C ALA A 408 -4.57 12.87 -9.67
N ALA A 409 -5.78 12.40 -9.34
CA ALA A 409 -6.98 12.60 -10.15
C ALA A 409 -7.33 14.07 -10.36
N ARG A 410 -7.15 14.91 -9.33
CA ARG A 410 -7.34 16.36 -9.43
C ARG A 410 -6.22 17.02 -10.23
N GLN A 411 -4.97 16.62 -10.01
CA GLN A 411 -3.81 17.23 -10.67
C GLN A 411 -3.75 16.94 -12.18
N TRP A 412 -4.12 15.74 -12.60
CA TRP A 412 -3.92 15.28 -13.98
C TRP A 412 -5.19 14.88 -14.71
N ARG A 413 -6.37 15.17 -14.13
CA ARG A 413 -7.69 14.89 -14.71
C ARG A 413 -7.79 13.45 -15.17
N ILE A 414 -7.72 12.54 -14.21
CA ILE A 414 -7.69 11.11 -14.49
C ILE A 414 -9.05 10.59 -14.99
N ASP A 415 -9.00 9.75 -16.02
CA ASP A 415 -10.13 8.94 -16.50
C ASP A 415 -10.29 7.70 -15.62
N ARG A 416 -11.35 7.67 -14.79
CA ARG A 416 -11.62 6.56 -13.88
C ARG A 416 -11.89 5.24 -14.59
N ASP A 417 -12.31 5.30 -15.85
CA ASP A 417 -12.60 4.11 -16.66
C ASP A 417 -11.34 3.52 -17.29
N ARG A 418 -10.23 4.27 -17.23
CA ARG A 418 -8.91 3.86 -17.71
C ARG A 418 -7.91 3.78 -16.56
N CYS A 419 -8.40 3.52 -15.36
CA CYS A 419 -7.60 3.23 -14.19
C CYS A 419 -7.33 1.73 -14.06
N PHE A 420 -6.12 1.34 -13.69
CA PHE A 420 -5.75 -0.04 -13.45
C PHE A 420 -4.64 -0.18 -12.41
N THR A 421 -4.47 -1.40 -11.92
CA THR A 421 -3.39 -1.75 -10.99
C THR A 421 -2.49 -2.83 -11.57
N ASP A 422 -1.20 -2.77 -11.30
CA ASP A 422 -0.26 -3.84 -11.61
C ASP A 422 0.68 -4.13 -10.43
N GLY A 423 1.11 -5.39 -10.30
CA GLY A 423 2.13 -5.73 -9.33
C GLY A 423 2.63 -7.16 -9.50
N ARG A 424 3.78 -7.44 -8.88
CA ARG A 424 4.40 -8.77 -8.84
C ARG A 424 4.67 -9.22 -7.41
N GLY A 425 4.50 -10.52 -7.13
CA GLY A 425 4.78 -11.10 -5.82
C GLY A 425 3.93 -10.44 -4.74
N MET A 426 4.56 -9.84 -3.73
CA MET A 426 3.82 -9.08 -2.72
C MET A 426 3.06 -7.89 -3.32
N GLY A 427 3.61 -7.25 -4.35
CA GLY A 427 2.92 -6.22 -5.10
C GLY A 427 1.72 -6.74 -5.89
N GLY A 428 1.79 -7.98 -6.40
CA GLY A 428 0.66 -8.64 -7.07
C GLY A 428 -0.50 -8.90 -6.12
N MET A 429 -0.18 -9.31 -4.88
CA MET A 429 -1.14 -9.44 -3.79
C MET A 429 -1.79 -8.07 -3.50
N GLY A 430 -0.97 -7.03 -3.34
CA GLY A 430 -1.47 -5.67 -3.13
C GLY A 430 -2.41 -5.19 -4.25
N ALA A 431 -1.99 -5.35 -5.51
CA ALA A 431 -2.76 -4.93 -6.68
C ALA A 431 -4.14 -5.59 -6.73
N ILE A 432 -4.22 -6.92 -6.58
CA ILE A 432 -5.51 -7.63 -6.68
C ILE A 432 -6.41 -7.37 -5.48
N HIS A 433 -5.86 -7.38 -4.25
CA HIS A 433 -6.67 -7.12 -3.06
C HIS A 433 -7.19 -5.68 -3.04
N PHE A 434 -6.34 -4.70 -3.38
CA PHE A 434 -6.74 -3.30 -3.40
C PHE A 434 -7.84 -3.05 -4.43
N ALA A 435 -7.67 -3.54 -5.67
CA ALA A 435 -8.63 -3.30 -6.73
C ALA A 435 -9.95 -4.05 -6.55
N CYS A 436 -9.95 -5.24 -5.93
CA CYS A 436 -11.20 -5.94 -5.59
C CYS A 436 -11.98 -5.26 -4.45
N LYS A 437 -11.29 -4.58 -3.52
CA LYS A 437 -11.92 -3.83 -2.42
C LYS A 437 -12.32 -2.40 -2.80
N HIS A 438 -11.71 -1.86 -3.85
CA HIS A 438 -11.99 -0.52 -4.39
C HIS A 438 -12.35 -0.57 -5.89
N PRO A 439 -13.33 -1.40 -6.31
CA PRO A 439 -13.64 -1.60 -7.72
C PRO A 439 -14.14 -0.32 -8.41
N GLU A 440 -14.66 0.65 -7.64
CA GLU A 440 -15.09 1.96 -8.14
C GLU A 440 -13.97 2.77 -8.80
N TRP A 441 -12.72 2.40 -8.55
CA TRP A 441 -11.55 3.05 -9.11
C TRP A 441 -10.96 2.34 -10.32
N PHE A 442 -11.28 1.08 -10.60
CA PHE A 442 -10.46 0.28 -11.51
C PHE A 442 -11.26 -0.39 -12.61
N ALA A 443 -10.66 -0.42 -13.80
CA ALA A 443 -11.17 -1.16 -14.93
C ALA A 443 -10.65 -2.59 -15.01
N TYR A 444 -9.37 -2.76 -14.69
CA TYR A 444 -8.72 -4.06 -14.71
C TYR A 444 -7.51 -4.13 -13.77
N VAL A 445 -7.06 -5.36 -13.53
CA VAL A 445 -5.96 -5.70 -12.63
C VAL A 445 -4.99 -6.62 -13.33
N LEU A 446 -3.69 -6.39 -13.15
CA LEU A 446 -2.61 -7.30 -13.54
C LEU A 446 -1.94 -7.86 -12.27
N ASN A 447 -2.35 -9.06 -11.86
CA ASN A 447 -1.72 -9.79 -10.76
C ASN A 447 -0.67 -10.76 -11.30
N ASP A 448 0.61 -10.39 -11.17
CA ASP A 448 1.73 -11.28 -11.49
C ASP A 448 2.16 -12.04 -10.24
N VAL A 449 1.73 -13.30 -10.15
CA VAL A 449 2.14 -14.24 -9.11
C VAL A 449 1.93 -13.80 -7.66
N GLY A 450 1.04 -12.85 -7.44
CA GLY A 450 0.70 -12.39 -6.11
C GLY A 450 -0.29 -13.32 -5.41
N ALA A 451 -0.02 -13.56 -4.13
CA ALA A 451 -0.89 -14.36 -3.27
C ALA A 451 -2.31 -13.79 -3.22
N VAL A 452 -3.30 -14.68 -3.18
CA VAL A 452 -4.73 -14.34 -3.03
C VAL A 452 -5.26 -14.66 -1.64
N CYS A 453 -4.42 -15.25 -0.80
CA CYS A 453 -4.66 -15.55 0.61
C CYS A 453 -3.38 -15.23 1.38
N GLY A 454 -3.46 -14.34 2.38
CA GLY A 454 -2.31 -13.99 3.21
C GLY A 454 -1.75 -15.16 4.04
N ARG A 455 -2.60 -16.14 4.41
CA ARG A 455 -2.23 -17.29 5.26
C ARG A 455 -1.32 -18.28 4.56
N ASP A 456 -1.50 -18.46 3.27
CA ASP A 456 -0.77 -19.41 2.43
C ASP A 456 0.35 -18.72 1.61
N SER A 457 0.61 -17.45 1.92
CA SER A 457 1.63 -16.62 1.28
C SER A 457 3.03 -16.95 1.79
N ASN A 458 4.02 -16.90 0.90
CA ASN A 458 5.44 -16.90 1.26
C ASN A 458 5.86 -15.65 2.05
N HIS A 459 5.00 -14.62 2.10
CA HIS A 459 5.21 -13.40 2.88
C HIS A 459 4.59 -13.45 4.28
N LEU A 460 4.05 -14.61 4.71
CA LEU A 460 3.39 -14.77 6.01
C LEU A 460 4.17 -14.15 7.19
N PRO A 461 5.49 -14.34 7.35
CA PRO A 461 6.22 -13.74 8.48
C PRO A 461 6.17 -12.20 8.49
N ALA A 462 6.29 -11.56 7.32
CA ALA A 462 6.18 -10.10 7.22
C ALA A 462 4.75 -9.63 7.50
N LEU A 463 3.75 -10.39 7.05
CA LEU A 463 2.34 -10.10 7.32
C LEU A 463 1.99 -10.28 8.80
N GLU A 464 2.52 -11.30 9.49
CA GLU A 464 2.36 -11.47 10.94
C GLU A 464 3.02 -10.33 11.71
N ALA A 465 4.20 -9.85 11.28
CA ALA A 465 4.82 -8.68 11.88
C ALA A 465 3.92 -7.43 11.78
N ALA A 466 3.19 -7.25 10.68
CA ALA A 466 2.30 -6.10 10.48
C ALA A 466 0.90 -6.26 11.09
N TRP A 467 0.31 -7.45 11.01
CA TRP A 467 -1.11 -7.72 11.31
C TRP A 467 -1.31 -8.51 12.61
N GLY A 468 -0.27 -9.17 13.10
CA GLY A 468 -0.33 -10.08 14.24
C GLY A 468 -0.54 -11.51 13.77
N ARG A 469 -0.13 -12.48 14.59
CA ARG A 469 -0.23 -13.90 14.24
C ARG A 469 -1.64 -14.32 13.81
N VAL A 470 -1.71 -15.32 12.94
CA VAL A 470 -2.98 -15.83 12.39
C VAL A 470 -3.95 -16.28 13.49
N ASP A 471 -3.43 -16.93 14.54
CA ASP A 471 -4.20 -17.50 15.65
C ASP A 471 -4.76 -16.45 16.62
N TRP A 472 -4.30 -15.20 16.54
CA TRP A 472 -4.81 -14.12 17.39
C TRP A 472 -6.19 -13.61 16.97
N GLY A 473 -6.58 -13.87 15.73
CA GLY A 473 -7.90 -13.50 15.21
C GLY A 473 -8.19 -12.00 15.26
N LEU A 474 -7.17 -11.15 15.15
CA LEU A 474 -7.30 -9.70 15.26
C LEU A 474 -8.26 -9.14 14.19
N GLU A 475 -9.10 -8.21 14.62
CA GLU A 475 -10.05 -7.55 13.74
C GLU A 475 -9.42 -6.37 12.99
N ASN A 476 -10.02 -6.05 11.84
CA ASN A 476 -9.81 -4.81 11.14
C ASN A 476 -10.82 -3.72 11.55
N ASP A 477 -10.74 -2.55 10.90
CA ASP A 477 -11.64 -1.42 11.10
C ASP A 477 -13.10 -1.68 10.70
N GLN A 478 -13.38 -2.79 10.01
CA GLN A 478 -14.72 -3.28 9.68
C GLN A 478 -15.24 -4.36 10.65
N ALA A 479 -14.54 -4.59 11.77
CA ALA A 479 -14.85 -5.67 12.74
C ALA A 479 -14.87 -7.07 12.09
N VAL A 480 -13.98 -7.29 11.11
CA VAL A 480 -13.74 -8.60 10.48
C VAL A 480 -12.33 -9.03 10.81
N ASN A 481 -12.11 -10.32 11.08
CA ASN A 481 -10.77 -10.90 11.20
C ASN A 481 -9.91 -10.48 9.98
N VAL A 482 -8.76 -9.84 10.23
CA VAL A 482 -7.91 -9.29 9.17
C VAL A 482 -7.45 -10.37 8.19
N TRP A 483 -7.18 -11.59 8.66
CA TRP A 483 -6.73 -12.68 7.81
C TRP A 483 -7.85 -13.18 6.90
N ASP A 484 -9.12 -13.16 7.35
CA ASP A 484 -10.28 -13.43 6.49
C ASP A 484 -10.50 -12.31 5.48
N TRP A 485 -10.34 -11.05 5.91
CA TRP A 485 -10.41 -9.90 5.02
C TRP A 485 -9.33 -9.92 3.91
N GLN A 486 -8.19 -10.56 4.18
CA GLN A 486 -7.09 -10.78 3.24
C GLN A 486 -7.09 -12.18 2.61
N ASP A 487 -8.21 -12.91 2.70
CA ASP A 487 -8.53 -14.05 1.85
C ASP A 487 -9.49 -13.57 0.76
N LEU A 488 -9.00 -13.48 -0.48
CA LEU A 488 -9.79 -12.98 -1.59
C LEU A 488 -10.94 -13.92 -1.97
N THR A 489 -10.81 -15.22 -1.71
CA THR A 489 -11.89 -16.19 -1.89
C THR A 489 -13.02 -15.92 -0.90
N TRP A 490 -12.67 -15.74 0.38
CA TRP A 490 -13.63 -15.34 1.41
C TRP A 490 -14.32 -14.03 1.02
N PHE A 491 -13.55 -13.02 0.60
CA PHE A 491 -14.06 -11.71 0.23
C PHE A 491 -15.06 -11.78 -0.93
N VAL A 492 -14.68 -12.45 -2.03
CA VAL A 492 -15.54 -12.59 -3.23
C VAL A 492 -16.82 -13.32 -2.89
N ARG A 493 -16.76 -14.42 -2.12
CA ARG A 493 -17.95 -15.15 -1.67
C ARG A 493 -18.85 -14.31 -0.77
N ARG A 494 -18.26 -13.55 0.15
CA ARG A 494 -19.00 -12.73 1.12
C ARG A 494 -19.70 -11.54 0.47
N LYS A 495 -19.05 -10.91 -0.50
CA LYS A 495 -19.58 -9.77 -1.25
C LYS A 495 -20.56 -10.18 -2.35
N GLY A 496 -20.36 -11.35 -2.94
CA GLY A 496 -21.26 -11.93 -3.92
C GLY A 496 -21.25 -11.17 -5.26
N PRO A 497 -22.17 -11.52 -6.17
CA PRO A 497 -22.17 -11.00 -7.54
C PRO A 497 -22.59 -9.52 -7.64
N ALA A 498 -23.25 -8.95 -6.61
CA ALA A 498 -23.63 -7.54 -6.57
C ALA A 498 -22.43 -6.59 -6.43
N TRP A 499 -21.28 -7.10 -5.98
CA TRP A 499 -20.05 -6.32 -5.86
C TRP A 499 -19.26 -6.39 -7.16
N ASP A 500 -19.46 -5.42 -8.05
CA ASP A 500 -18.96 -5.52 -9.42
C ASP A 500 -17.45 -5.29 -9.54
N LEU A 501 -16.70 -6.38 -9.71
CA LEU A 501 -15.23 -6.35 -9.76
C LEU A 501 -14.67 -5.83 -11.10
N PRO A 502 -13.45 -5.25 -11.09
CA PRO A 502 -12.69 -5.02 -12.31
C PRO A 502 -12.36 -6.35 -13.03
N VAL A 503 -11.96 -6.26 -14.30
CA VAL A 503 -11.46 -7.45 -15.03
C VAL A 503 -10.13 -7.90 -14.41
N LEU A 504 -10.05 -9.15 -13.96
CA LEU A 504 -8.86 -9.65 -13.29
C LEU A 504 -7.99 -10.46 -14.26
N SER A 505 -6.75 -10.05 -14.53
CA SER A 505 -5.74 -10.95 -15.11
C SER A 505 -4.83 -11.45 -14.01
N ILE A 506 -4.89 -12.76 -13.81
CA ILE A 506 -4.26 -13.44 -12.69
C ILE A 506 -3.28 -14.45 -13.26
N SER A 507 -2.00 -14.31 -12.96
CA SER A 507 -1.04 -15.38 -13.23
C SER A 507 -0.62 -16.02 -11.92
N PRO A 508 -1.10 -17.23 -11.61
CA PRO A 508 -0.54 -18.02 -10.53
C PRO A 508 0.89 -18.45 -10.90
N TRP A 509 1.78 -18.57 -9.93
CA TRP A 509 3.19 -18.91 -10.16
C TRP A 509 3.32 -20.33 -10.78
N GLY A 510 3.40 -20.42 -12.12
CA GLY A 510 3.42 -21.70 -12.85
C GLY A 510 4.78 -22.17 -13.38
N HIS A 511 5.83 -21.33 -13.31
CA HIS A 511 7.06 -21.58 -14.07
C HIS A 511 8.13 -22.51 -13.45
N THR A 512 7.94 -23.12 -12.26
CA THR A 512 8.95 -24.06 -11.70
C THR A 512 8.93 -25.48 -12.26
N ALA A 513 8.07 -25.80 -13.21
CA ALA A 513 8.22 -27.07 -13.93
C ALA A 513 9.49 -27.10 -14.83
N TRP A 514 10.11 -25.95 -15.11
CA TRP A 514 11.05 -25.82 -16.23
C TRP A 514 12.46 -25.28 -15.95
N LEU A 515 12.80 -24.83 -14.74
CA LEU A 515 14.21 -24.50 -14.46
C LEU A 515 15.03 -25.81 -14.46
N GLU A 516 15.78 -26.01 -15.55
CA GLU A 516 16.69 -27.13 -15.89
C GLU A 516 17.73 -27.50 -14.82
N ARG A 517 17.67 -26.88 -13.63
CA ARG A 517 18.62 -27.10 -12.53
C ARG A 517 18.23 -28.19 -11.55
N TYR A 518 17.16 -28.94 -11.78
CA TYR A 518 16.74 -30.02 -10.88
C TYR A 518 16.29 -31.26 -11.67
N PRO A 519 16.94 -32.44 -11.47
CA PRO A 519 16.71 -33.62 -12.28
C PRO A 519 15.28 -34.16 -12.18
N ARG A 520 14.78 -34.66 -13.32
CA ARG A 520 13.42 -35.17 -13.60
C ARG A 520 12.94 -36.36 -12.75
N LYS A 521 13.69 -36.80 -11.74
CA LYS A 521 13.34 -37.98 -10.95
C LYS A 521 13.52 -37.67 -9.46
N VAL A 522 12.41 -37.83 -8.72
CA VAL A 522 12.31 -37.89 -7.26
C VAL A 522 12.36 -36.54 -6.51
N VAL A 523 11.21 -35.89 -6.32
CA VAL A 523 10.93 -35.13 -5.07
C VAL A 523 9.41 -35.16 -4.76
N PRO A 524 8.95 -35.86 -3.72
CA PRO A 524 7.54 -35.89 -3.29
C PRO A 524 6.98 -34.52 -2.86
N ASP A 525 7.82 -33.64 -2.31
CA ASP A 525 7.39 -32.40 -1.65
C ASP A 525 7.06 -31.24 -2.62
N ARG A 526 7.57 -31.30 -3.87
CA ARG A 526 7.32 -30.27 -4.91
C ARG A 526 5.87 -30.24 -5.38
N ASN A 527 5.24 -31.42 -5.53
CA ASN A 527 3.84 -31.53 -5.92
C ASN A 527 2.93 -30.99 -4.80
N ALA A 528 3.29 -31.18 -3.52
CA ALA A 528 2.50 -30.67 -2.40
C ALA A 528 2.51 -29.13 -2.29
N ARG A 529 3.62 -28.47 -2.65
CA ARG A 529 3.70 -26.99 -2.67
C ARG A 529 3.02 -26.40 -3.90
N TRP A 530 3.20 -27.01 -5.08
CA TRP A 530 2.51 -26.62 -6.31
C TRP A 530 0.98 -26.81 -6.17
N MET A 531 0.52 -27.97 -5.68
CA MET A 531 -0.91 -28.23 -5.44
C MET A 531 -1.50 -27.33 -4.36
N ARG A 532 -0.75 -26.94 -3.31
CA ARG A 532 -1.21 -26.00 -2.28
C ARG A 532 -1.47 -24.60 -2.84
N SER A 533 -0.48 -23.98 -3.50
CA SER A 533 -0.66 -22.64 -4.09
C SER A 533 -1.74 -22.64 -5.18
N HIS A 534 -1.88 -23.72 -5.95
CA HIS A 534 -2.96 -23.83 -6.94
C HIS A 534 -4.33 -24.07 -6.30
N ARG A 535 -4.41 -24.61 -5.08
CA ARG A 535 -5.70 -24.78 -4.39
C ARG A 535 -6.37 -23.44 -4.17
N ASP A 536 -5.68 -22.46 -3.58
CA ASP A 536 -6.27 -21.16 -3.26
C ASP A 536 -6.72 -20.41 -4.52
N PHE A 537 -5.89 -20.42 -5.57
CA PHE A 537 -6.28 -19.89 -6.87
C PHE A 537 -7.46 -20.65 -7.48
N THR A 538 -7.50 -21.99 -7.36
CA THR A 538 -8.62 -22.79 -7.88
C THR A 538 -9.93 -22.45 -7.19
N VAL A 539 -9.92 -22.34 -5.85
CA VAL A 539 -11.11 -21.96 -5.08
C VAL A 539 -11.52 -20.53 -5.40
N LEU A 540 -10.57 -19.61 -5.57
CA LEU A 540 -10.85 -18.24 -6.02
C LEU A 540 -11.47 -18.23 -7.42
N PHE A 541 -10.90 -18.92 -8.40
CA PHE A 541 -11.43 -18.96 -9.77
C PHE A 541 -12.85 -19.52 -9.78
N LYS A 542 -13.11 -20.56 -8.99
CA LYS A 542 -14.47 -21.07 -8.79
C LYS A 542 -15.39 -20.01 -8.19
N ALA A 543 -14.96 -19.32 -7.13
CA ALA A 543 -15.74 -18.24 -6.52
C ALA A 543 -16.01 -17.08 -7.50
N LEU A 544 -15.05 -16.72 -8.35
CA LEU A 544 -15.23 -15.71 -9.39
C LEU A 544 -16.25 -16.16 -10.44
N MET A 545 -16.20 -17.42 -10.88
CA MET A 545 -17.20 -17.98 -11.80
C MET A 545 -18.60 -18.05 -11.17
N ASP A 546 -18.71 -18.52 -9.94
CA ASP A 546 -20.00 -18.62 -9.23
C ASP A 546 -20.66 -17.25 -9.05
N ASN A 547 -19.84 -16.21 -8.84
CA ASN A 547 -20.28 -14.83 -8.73
C ASN A 547 -20.30 -14.07 -10.08
N ARG A 548 -20.04 -14.77 -11.19
CA ARG A 548 -20.08 -14.23 -12.56
C ARG A 548 -19.20 -12.99 -12.74
N HIS A 549 -17.98 -13.03 -12.21
CA HIS A 549 -16.96 -12.01 -12.43
C HIS A 549 -16.03 -12.41 -13.57
N MET A 550 -15.57 -11.41 -14.34
CA MET A 550 -14.68 -11.67 -15.46
C MET A 550 -13.21 -11.71 -15.01
N PHE A 551 -12.53 -12.80 -15.36
CA PHE A 551 -11.10 -12.95 -15.16
C PHE A 551 -10.46 -13.77 -16.28
N PHE A 552 -9.14 -13.61 -16.40
CA PHE A 552 -8.26 -14.41 -17.23
C PHE A 552 -7.16 -15.00 -16.37
N THR A 553 -6.68 -16.17 -16.77
CA THR A 553 -5.45 -16.70 -16.23
C THR A 553 -4.59 -17.34 -17.30
N ASP A 554 -3.30 -17.11 -17.12
CA ASP A 554 -2.20 -17.71 -17.85
C ASP A 554 -1.25 -18.32 -16.81
N PHE A 555 -1.06 -19.63 -16.89
CA PHE A 555 -0.16 -20.38 -16.00
C PHE A 555 1.28 -20.43 -16.54
N ASP A 556 1.50 -20.06 -17.80
CA ASP A 556 2.80 -20.09 -18.46
C ASP A 556 3.45 -18.70 -18.45
N TRP A 557 2.93 -17.70 -19.17
CA TRP A 557 3.74 -16.53 -19.55
C TRP A 557 3.53 -15.26 -18.69
N GLY A 558 2.75 -15.35 -17.62
CA GLY A 558 2.42 -14.20 -16.77
C GLY A 558 1.14 -13.48 -17.20
N PRO A 559 0.63 -12.53 -16.41
CA PRO A 559 -0.70 -11.93 -16.62
C PRO A 559 -0.72 -10.95 -17.80
N THR A 560 0.45 -10.61 -18.34
CA THR A 560 0.64 -9.50 -19.29
C THR A 560 0.08 -9.82 -20.66
N LEU A 561 0.29 -11.04 -21.16
CA LEU A 561 -0.16 -11.41 -22.49
C LEU A 561 -1.71 -11.44 -22.56
N ALA A 562 -2.40 -11.65 -21.43
CA ALA A 562 -3.86 -11.75 -21.40
C ALA A 562 -4.56 -10.45 -21.77
N ILE A 563 -4.07 -9.28 -21.36
CA ILE A 563 -4.83 -8.01 -21.43
C ILE A 563 -4.25 -7.00 -22.42
N LEU A 564 -3.13 -7.30 -23.09
CA LEU A 564 -2.48 -6.41 -24.07
C LEU A 564 -3.53 -5.63 -24.92
N PRO A 565 -3.47 -4.29 -25.03
CA PRO A 565 -4.54 -3.51 -25.66
C PRO A 565 -4.79 -3.88 -27.12
N GLN A 566 -3.76 -4.43 -27.79
CA GLN A 566 -3.89 -5.00 -29.13
C GLN A 566 -4.78 -6.25 -29.19
N TRP A 567 -5.07 -6.90 -28.06
CA TRP A 567 -5.79 -8.16 -27.95
C TRP A 567 -7.16 -8.00 -27.29
N MET A 568 -7.32 -7.10 -26.30
CA MET A 568 -8.61 -6.72 -25.72
C MET A 568 -8.59 -5.29 -25.20
N ASP A 569 -9.67 -4.54 -25.47
CA ASP A 569 -9.92 -3.24 -24.87
C ASP A 569 -10.90 -3.40 -23.70
N VAL A 570 -10.32 -3.52 -22.50
CA VAL A 570 -11.03 -3.62 -21.21
C VAL A 570 -11.40 -2.26 -20.62
N THR A 571 -11.12 -1.17 -21.35
CA THR A 571 -11.15 0.20 -20.83
C THR A 571 -12.42 0.97 -21.19
N ALA A 572 -13.31 0.37 -22.00
CA ALA A 572 -14.53 1.02 -22.47
C ALA A 572 -15.77 0.11 -22.32
N GLY A 573 -16.72 0.58 -21.52
CA GLY A 573 -18.08 0.01 -21.45
C GLY A 573 -18.20 -1.30 -20.65
N PRO A 574 -19.36 -1.98 -20.80
CA PRO A 574 -19.62 -3.27 -20.19
C PRO A 574 -18.63 -4.35 -20.64
N VAL A 575 -18.40 -5.36 -19.79
CA VAL A 575 -17.54 -6.52 -20.08
C VAL A 575 -18.32 -7.83 -19.91
N PRO A 576 -18.04 -8.88 -20.70
CA PRO A 576 -18.70 -10.17 -20.56
C PRO A 576 -17.97 -11.03 -19.52
N ALA A 577 -18.71 -11.56 -18.54
CA ALA A 577 -18.24 -12.65 -17.70
C ALA A 577 -18.75 -13.98 -18.26
N PHE A 578 -17.81 -14.88 -18.56
CA PHE A 578 -18.09 -16.21 -19.09
C PHE A 578 -18.16 -17.23 -17.96
N THR A 579 -19.21 -18.04 -17.95
CA THR A 579 -19.38 -19.17 -17.02
C THR A 579 -19.88 -20.39 -17.81
N ASN A 580 -19.78 -21.59 -17.25
CA ASN A 580 -20.24 -22.84 -17.89
C ASN A 580 -19.76 -23.05 -19.35
N SER A 581 -18.59 -22.52 -19.70
CA SER A 581 -18.05 -22.65 -21.03
C SER A 581 -17.67 -24.12 -21.35
N THR A 582 -17.88 -24.58 -22.57
CA THR A 582 -17.43 -25.92 -23.03
C THR A 582 -15.91 -26.09 -22.95
N ASN A 583 -15.15 -25.00 -22.92
CA ASN A 583 -13.70 -24.99 -22.71
C ASN A 583 -13.27 -24.71 -21.25
N LYS A 584 -14.19 -24.76 -20.27
CA LYS A 584 -13.85 -24.49 -18.86
C LYS A 584 -12.83 -25.50 -18.33
N LYS A 585 -11.83 -24.99 -17.61
CA LYS A 585 -10.78 -25.81 -17.01
C LYS A 585 -10.98 -26.09 -15.53
N VAL A 586 -11.94 -25.43 -14.86
CA VAL A 586 -12.28 -25.71 -13.45
C VAL A 586 -13.49 -26.65 -13.39
N ARG A 587 -13.38 -27.70 -12.58
CA ARG A 587 -14.43 -28.69 -12.33
C ARG A 587 -14.60 -28.92 -10.83
N ASP A 588 -15.82 -29.23 -10.41
CA ASP A 588 -16.09 -29.67 -9.04
C ASP A 588 -15.83 -31.18 -8.92
N THR A 589 -15.17 -31.58 -7.83
CA THR A 589 -15.00 -32.98 -7.40
C THR A 589 -15.42 -33.12 -5.94
N ASP A 590 -15.51 -34.35 -5.43
CA ASP A 590 -15.85 -34.62 -4.02
C ASP A 590 -14.84 -33.99 -3.04
N ASP A 591 -13.60 -33.77 -3.49
CA ASP A 591 -12.52 -33.15 -2.70
C ASP A 591 -12.46 -31.60 -2.84
N GLY A 592 -13.37 -31.01 -3.62
CA GLY A 592 -13.43 -29.57 -3.91
C GLY A 592 -13.13 -29.22 -5.38
N PRO A 593 -13.07 -27.92 -5.73
CA PRO A 593 -12.82 -27.52 -7.11
C PRO A 593 -11.38 -27.85 -7.53
N PHE A 594 -11.21 -28.28 -8.78
CA PHE A 594 -9.95 -28.70 -9.38
C PHE A 594 -9.74 -28.09 -10.77
N ILE A 595 -8.49 -27.71 -11.11
CA ILE A 595 -8.11 -27.26 -12.45
C ILE A 595 -7.59 -28.44 -13.27
N PHE A 596 -8.26 -28.77 -14.36
CA PHE A 596 -7.84 -29.79 -15.31
C PHE A 596 -6.92 -29.19 -16.39
N PHE A 597 -5.68 -29.68 -16.48
CA PHE A 597 -4.74 -29.36 -17.56
C PHE A 597 -4.79 -30.44 -18.64
N GLU A 598 -4.80 -30.05 -19.91
CA GLU A 598 -4.62 -31.02 -20.99
C GLU A 598 -3.12 -31.36 -21.11
N PRO A 599 -2.73 -32.64 -21.22
CA PRO A 599 -1.34 -33.01 -21.42
C PRO A 599 -0.91 -32.68 -22.86
N SER A 600 -0.53 -31.43 -23.11
CA SER A 600 0.03 -30.99 -24.40
C SER A 600 1.57 -31.11 -24.38
N GLY A 601 2.12 -32.31 -24.59
CA GLY A 601 3.57 -32.49 -24.72
C GLY A 601 4.38 -31.96 -23.52
N SER A 602 5.56 -31.38 -23.78
CA SER A 602 6.57 -31.06 -22.76
C SER A 602 6.17 -29.99 -21.74
N SER A 603 5.09 -29.22 -21.94
CA SER A 603 4.62 -28.21 -20.98
C SER A 603 3.15 -28.43 -20.61
N PRO A 604 2.79 -28.49 -19.31
CA PRO A 604 1.39 -28.41 -18.90
C PRO A 604 0.89 -26.97 -19.08
N SER A 605 0.65 -26.58 -20.33
CA SER A 605 0.08 -25.27 -20.65
C SER A 605 -1.39 -25.24 -20.25
N GLY A 606 -1.79 -24.21 -19.49
CA GLY A 606 -3.15 -24.07 -18.99
C GLY A 606 -3.60 -22.63 -19.09
N TRP A 607 -4.89 -22.46 -19.33
CA TRP A 607 -5.50 -21.16 -19.55
C TRP A 607 -6.96 -21.19 -19.10
N ILE A 608 -7.42 -20.14 -18.41
CA ILE A 608 -8.86 -19.93 -18.14
C ILE A 608 -9.28 -18.64 -18.82
N HIS A 609 -10.39 -18.75 -19.55
CA HIS A 609 -10.97 -17.71 -20.38
C HIS A 609 -10.10 -17.10 -21.48
N TRP A 610 -8.87 -17.59 -21.64
CA TRP A 610 -7.90 -17.07 -22.60
C TRP A 610 -8.37 -17.01 -24.04
N ASN A 611 -9.29 -17.88 -24.45
CA ASN A 611 -9.80 -17.87 -25.81
C ASN A 611 -11.01 -16.95 -26.00
N HIS A 612 -11.64 -16.47 -24.94
CA HIS A 612 -12.80 -15.59 -25.06
C HIS A 612 -12.39 -14.14 -25.24
N ARG A 613 -13.04 -13.45 -26.18
CA ARG A 613 -12.75 -12.06 -26.54
C ARG A 613 -14.04 -11.29 -26.79
N TRP A 614 -13.91 -9.96 -26.74
CA TRP A 614 -14.95 -9.03 -27.15
C TRP A 614 -14.35 -7.80 -27.83
N ARG A 615 -15.17 -7.07 -28.56
CA ARG A 615 -14.82 -5.77 -29.15
C ARG A 615 -15.23 -4.64 -28.20
N SER A 616 -14.54 -3.49 -28.29
CA SER A 616 -14.94 -2.25 -27.60
C SER A 616 -16.07 -1.49 -28.32
N ASP A 617 -16.97 -2.21 -28.98
CA ASP A 617 -18.11 -1.68 -29.72
C ASP A 617 -19.44 -1.85 -28.95
N ALA A 618 -19.35 -2.03 -27.63
CA ALA A 618 -20.50 -2.27 -26.78
C ALA A 618 -21.43 -1.04 -26.79
N VAL A 619 -22.74 -1.29 -26.91
CA VAL A 619 -23.77 -0.26 -26.72
C VAL A 619 -24.31 -0.45 -25.31
N ASP A 620 -24.26 0.60 -24.50
CA ASP A 620 -24.77 0.61 -23.15
C ASP A 620 -25.77 1.77 -23.04
N ARG A 621 -27.06 1.47 -22.99
CA ARG A 621 -28.15 2.44 -22.87
C ARG A 621 -29.16 1.93 -21.84
N PRO A 622 -29.99 2.80 -21.24
CA PRO A 622 -30.96 2.36 -20.23
C PRO A 622 -31.89 1.24 -20.67
N ASP A 623 -32.19 1.16 -21.97
CA ASP A 623 -33.12 0.23 -22.60
C ASP A 623 -32.45 -0.75 -23.58
N ARG A 624 -31.12 -0.75 -23.70
CA ARG A 624 -30.44 -1.56 -24.70
C ARG A 624 -28.99 -1.82 -24.34
N LEU A 625 -28.60 -3.09 -24.40
CA LEU A 625 -27.23 -3.53 -24.26
C LEU A 625 -26.81 -4.33 -25.48
N GLU A 626 -25.64 -4.03 -26.04
CA GLU A 626 -25.08 -4.82 -27.12
C GLU A 626 -23.59 -5.07 -26.91
N MET A 627 -23.10 -6.22 -27.39
CA MET A 627 -21.68 -6.54 -27.33
C MET A 627 -21.30 -7.53 -28.42
N THR A 628 -20.17 -7.30 -29.07
CA THR A 628 -19.61 -8.27 -30.02
C THR A 628 -18.62 -9.19 -29.31
N LEU A 629 -18.87 -10.49 -29.35
CA LEU A 629 -18.06 -11.56 -28.74
C LEU A 629 -17.44 -12.45 -29.80
N TYR A 630 -16.27 -13.01 -29.50
CA TYR A 630 -15.64 -14.02 -30.35
C TYR A 630 -14.70 -14.92 -29.55
N VAL A 631 -14.28 -16.03 -30.17
CA VAL A 631 -13.24 -16.89 -29.63
C VAL A 631 -12.02 -17.03 -30.52
N THR A 632 -10.83 -17.03 -29.90
CA THR A 632 -9.57 -17.36 -30.55
C THR A 632 -9.31 -18.85 -30.42
N GLY A 633 -8.93 -19.54 -31.50
CA GLY A 633 -8.68 -21.00 -31.48
C GLY A 633 -9.49 -21.83 -32.48
N GLY A 634 -10.22 -21.18 -33.40
CA GLY A 634 -10.77 -21.82 -34.61
C GLY A 634 -12.06 -22.62 -34.45
N ASN A 635 -12.45 -22.97 -33.22
CA ASN A 635 -13.67 -23.73 -32.92
C ASN A 635 -14.74 -22.87 -32.24
N GLU A 636 -16.01 -23.18 -32.48
CA GLU A 636 -17.13 -22.61 -31.72
C GLU A 636 -17.13 -23.13 -30.28
N VAL A 637 -17.57 -22.30 -29.33
CA VAL A 637 -17.78 -22.70 -27.93
C VAL A 637 -19.18 -22.29 -27.48
N THR A 638 -19.71 -22.93 -26.45
CA THR A 638 -20.93 -22.47 -25.77
C THR A 638 -20.58 -22.03 -24.36
N ALA A 639 -21.08 -20.88 -23.91
CA ALA A 639 -20.88 -20.38 -22.56
C ALA A 639 -22.11 -19.61 -22.06
N ASP A 640 -22.30 -19.57 -20.75
CA ASP A 640 -23.22 -18.63 -20.11
C ASP A 640 -22.52 -17.26 -20.06
N VAL A 641 -23.19 -16.22 -20.57
CA VAL A 641 -22.65 -14.86 -20.66
C VAL A 641 -23.41 -13.95 -19.73
N THR A 642 -22.69 -13.33 -18.78
CA THR A 642 -23.23 -12.29 -17.90
C THR A 642 -22.60 -10.95 -18.23
N PHE A 643 -23.41 -9.92 -18.43
CA PHE A 643 -22.89 -8.58 -18.66
C PHE A 643 -22.54 -7.91 -17.33
N ARG A 644 -21.31 -7.40 -17.23
CA ARG A 644 -20.75 -6.75 -16.05
C ARG A 644 -20.32 -5.33 -16.40
N ARG A 645 -20.15 -4.47 -15.41
CA ARG A 645 -19.65 -3.10 -15.57
C ARG A 645 -20.45 -2.23 -16.54
N ALA A 646 -21.74 -2.52 -16.69
CA ALA A 646 -22.68 -1.65 -17.40
C ALA A 646 -22.92 -0.38 -16.57
N ARG A 647 -22.99 0.76 -17.25
CA ARG A 647 -23.13 2.09 -16.63
C ARG A 647 -24.52 2.66 -16.80
N MET A 648 -25.19 2.35 -17.90
CA MET A 648 -26.53 2.88 -18.19
C MET A 648 -27.59 1.79 -18.15
N PHE A 649 -27.26 0.58 -18.56
CA PHE A 649 -28.16 -0.57 -18.49
C PHE A 649 -28.19 -1.17 -17.08
N HIS A 650 -29.18 -0.77 -16.28
CA HIS A 650 -29.40 -1.25 -14.89
C HIS A 650 -30.76 -1.96 -14.77
N PRO A 651 -30.84 -3.24 -15.16
CA PRO A 651 -32.06 -4.04 -15.01
C PRO A 651 -32.55 -4.11 -13.57
N LYS A 652 -33.86 -4.02 -13.36
CA LYS A 652 -34.45 -4.31 -12.06
C LYS A 652 -34.55 -5.83 -11.86
N PRO A 653 -34.37 -6.35 -10.62
CA PRO A 653 -34.62 -7.75 -10.33
C PRO A 653 -35.99 -8.22 -10.84
N GLY A 654 -36.04 -9.37 -11.53
CA GLY A 654 -37.25 -9.93 -12.12
C GLY A 654 -37.69 -9.30 -13.45
N GLN A 655 -37.03 -8.22 -13.92
CA GLN A 655 -37.32 -7.64 -15.24
C GLN A 655 -36.89 -8.61 -16.35
N THR A 656 -37.76 -8.80 -17.34
CA THR A 656 -37.51 -9.70 -18.48
C THR A 656 -37.15 -8.90 -19.71
N PHE A 657 -36.21 -9.43 -20.49
CA PHE A 657 -35.68 -8.84 -21.71
C PHE A 657 -35.67 -9.88 -22.82
N ARG A 658 -35.80 -9.43 -24.06
CA ARG A 658 -35.49 -10.21 -25.25
C ARG A 658 -34.01 -10.11 -25.55
N TRP A 659 -33.44 -11.19 -26.04
CA TRP A 659 -32.08 -11.21 -26.53
C TRP A 659 -31.95 -11.92 -27.88
N SER A 660 -30.96 -11.52 -28.66
CA SER A 660 -30.56 -12.19 -29.90
C SER A 660 -29.04 -12.30 -29.98
N ASN A 661 -28.57 -13.28 -30.74
CA ASN A 661 -27.18 -13.56 -31.03
C ASN A 661 -27.04 -13.73 -32.54
N THR A 662 -26.37 -12.78 -33.19
CA THR A 662 -26.28 -12.70 -34.65
C THR A 662 -24.84 -12.89 -35.10
N CYS A 663 -24.61 -13.83 -36.01
CA CYS A 663 -23.31 -14.02 -36.64
C CYS A 663 -22.99 -12.80 -37.52
N LEU A 664 -21.89 -12.11 -37.24
CA LEU A 664 -21.42 -10.99 -38.06
C LEU A 664 -20.60 -11.46 -39.25
N ALA A 665 -20.06 -12.68 -39.15
CA ALA A 665 -19.23 -13.31 -40.15
C ALA A 665 -18.08 -12.34 -40.54
N GLN A 666 -17.34 -11.91 -39.52
CA GLN A 666 -16.12 -11.10 -39.62
C GLN A 666 -14.91 -11.94 -39.14
N GLY A 667 -13.74 -11.73 -39.74
CA GLY A 667 -12.53 -12.51 -39.44
C GLY A 667 -11.76 -12.93 -40.69
N GLY A 668 -10.53 -13.42 -40.53
CA GLY A 668 -9.71 -13.89 -41.64
C GLY A 668 -10.40 -15.05 -42.38
N ARG A 669 -10.49 -14.99 -43.71
CA ARG A 669 -10.92 -16.14 -44.53
C ARG A 669 -9.80 -17.16 -44.61
N THR A 670 -9.53 -17.84 -43.50
CA THR A 670 -8.54 -18.92 -43.45
C THR A 670 -9.22 -20.26 -43.72
N TRP A 671 -8.43 -21.25 -44.14
CA TRP A 671 -8.93 -22.60 -44.37
C TRP A 671 -9.50 -23.22 -43.09
N GLU A 672 -8.93 -22.93 -41.91
CA GLU A 672 -9.39 -23.49 -40.64
C GLU A 672 -10.82 -23.06 -40.27
N LEU A 673 -11.26 -21.90 -40.75
CA LEU A 673 -12.59 -21.37 -40.44
C LEU A 673 -13.66 -21.75 -41.48
N ARG A 674 -13.29 -22.45 -42.58
CA ARG A 674 -14.20 -22.74 -43.72
C ARG A 674 -15.52 -23.39 -43.29
N ASN A 675 -15.47 -24.31 -42.33
CA ASN A 675 -16.65 -25.00 -41.81
C ASN A 675 -17.57 -24.06 -41.02
N VAL A 676 -17.00 -23.10 -40.27
CA VAL A 676 -17.77 -22.10 -39.52
C VAL A 676 -18.50 -21.17 -40.50
N TRP A 677 -17.79 -20.68 -41.52
CA TRP A 677 -18.38 -19.85 -42.58
C TRP A 677 -19.48 -20.56 -43.37
N GLN A 678 -19.33 -21.86 -43.63
CA GLN A 678 -20.38 -22.67 -44.28
C GLN A 678 -21.60 -22.87 -43.38
N LYS A 679 -21.38 -23.09 -42.08
CA LYS A 679 -22.44 -23.33 -41.10
C LYS A 679 -23.23 -22.05 -40.76
N TYR A 680 -22.55 -20.91 -40.70
CA TYR A 680 -23.12 -19.62 -40.28
C TYR A 680 -22.83 -18.51 -41.30
N PRO A 681 -23.74 -18.27 -42.27
CA PRO A 681 -23.62 -17.13 -43.17
C PRO A 681 -23.75 -15.79 -42.43
N GLN A 682 -23.24 -14.72 -43.06
CA GLN A 682 -23.28 -13.35 -42.53
C GLN A 682 -24.70 -12.87 -42.20
N GLN A 683 -24.83 -12.12 -41.11
CA GLN A 683 -26.09 -11.52 -40.62
C GLN A 683 -27.19 -12.54 -40.27
N LYS A 684 -26.82 -13.79 -40.04
CA LYS A 684 -27.76 -14.81 -39.57
C LYS A 684 -27.91 -14.73 -38.06
N GLU A 685 -29.15 -14.59 -37.58
CA GLU A 685 -29.48 -14.86 -36.17
C GLU A 685 -29.28 -16.36 -35.91
N ILE A 686 -28.41 -16.68 -34.96
CA ILE A 686 -28.06 -18.07 -34.63
C ILE A 686 -28.73 -18.53 -33.33
N GLN A 687 -29.07 -17.60 -32.43
CA GLN A 687 -29.86 -17.87 -31.23
C GLN A 687 -30.65 -16.62 -30.85
N SER A 688 -31.79 -16.82 -30.19
CA SER A 688 -32.56 -15.75 -29.55
C SER A 688 -33.42 -16.33 -28.44
N GLY A 689 -33.96 -15.46 -27.59
CA GLY A 689 -34.85 -15.87 -26.51
C GLY A 689 -35.20 -14.73 -25.57
N THR A 690 -35.67 -15.11 -24.39
CA THR A 690 -35.89 -14.19 -23.26
C THR A 690 -34.96 -14.52 -22.12
N VAL A 691 -34.59 -13.50 -21.34
CA VAL A 691 -33.77 -13.62 -20.14
C VAL A 691 -34.34 -12.70 -19.07
N THR A 692 -34.33 -13.17 -17.82
CA THR A 692 -34.82 -12.41 -16.67
C THR A 692 -33.65 -12.00 -15.80
N ALA A 693 -33.60 -10.73 -15.39
CA ALA A 693 -32.64 -10.24 -14.42
C ALA A 693 -32.83 -10.96 -13.09
N ASP A 694 -31.74 -11.42 -12.50
CA ASP A 694 -31.77 -12.11 -11.21
C ASP A 694 -32.00 -11.15 -10.02
N GLU A 695 -31.92 -11.67 -8.79
CA GLU A 695 -32.08 -10.88 -7.56
C GLU A 695 -31.08 -9.72 -7.41
N HIS A 696 -29.98 -9.73 -8.17
CA HIS A 696 -28.94 -8.69 -8.18
C HIS A 696 -29.07 -7.75 -9.38
N GLY A 697 -30.08 -7.92 -10.23
CA GLY A 697 -30.24 -7.12 -11.46
C GLY A 697 -29.29 -7.56 -12.58
N LEU A 698 -28.64 -8.72 -12.48
CA LEU A 698 -27.71 -9.22 -13.49
C LEU A 698 -28.43 -10.04 -14.56
N ILE A 699 -28.04 -9.83 -15.81
CA ILE A 699 -28.54 -10.60 -16.97
C ILE A 699 -27.51 -11.66 -17.35
N THR A 700 -27.87 -12.92 -17.14
CA THR A 700 -27.08 -14.09 -17.57
C THR A 700 -27.83 -14.84 -18.66
N ILE A 701 -27.33 -14.76 -19.90
CA ILE A 701 -27.86 -15.55 -21.02
C ILE A 701 -27.17 -16.91 -20.99
N LYS A 702 -27.96 -17.99 -20.92
CA LYS A 702 -27.42 -19.36 -20.81
C LYS A 702 -27.12 -19.96 -22.19
N GLY A 703 -26.02 -20.69 -22.29
CA GLY A 703 -25.67 -21.49 -23.48
C GLY A 703 -25.48 -20.66 -24.76
N VAL A 704 -24.93 -19.46 -24.66
CA VAL A 704 -24.59 -18.61 -25.81
C VAL A 704 -23.49 -19.29 -26.64
N THR A 705 -23.75 -19.49 -27.92
CA THR A 705 -22.77 -19.88 -28.92
C THR A 705 -21.88 -18.68 -29.24
N VAL A 706 -20.57 -18.83 -29.01
CA VAL A 706 -19.54 -17.84 -29.35
C VAL A 706 -18.69 -18.40 -30.49
N LEU A 707 -18.68 -17.69 -31.62
CA LEU A 707 -18.01 -18.11 -32.85
C LEU A 707 -16.63 -17.45 -32.98
N PRO A 708 -15.69 -18.08 -33.71
CA PRO A 708 -14.45 -17.43 -34.11
C PRO A 708 -14.66 -16.34 -35.17
N THR A 709 -15.83 -16.28 -35.81
CA THR A 709 -16.19 -15.31 -36.86
C THR A 709 -17.01 -14.11 -36.35
N GLU A 710 -16.92 -13.82 -35.06
CA GLU A 710 -17.63 -12.74 -34.34
C GLU A 710 -19.16 -12.85 -34.34
N ASN A 711 -19.74 -12.68 -33.15
CA ASN A 711 -21.19 -12.62 -32.95
C ASN A 711 -21.59 -11.36 -32.19
N ARG A 712 -22.70 -10.75 -32.56
CA ARG A 712 -23.31 -9.64 -31.83
C ARG A 712 -24.42 -10.17 -30.94
N ILE A 713 -24.29 -9.95 -29.63
CA ILE A 713 -25.39 -10.14 -28.68
C ILE A 713 -26.10 -8.82 -28.48
N VAL A 714 -27.43 -8.84 -28.51
CA VAL A 714 -28.30 -7.69 -28.22
C VAL A 714 -29.27 -8.08 -27.13
N VAL A 715 -29.46 -7.22 -26.12
CA VAL A 715 -30.45 -7.36 -25.04
C VAL A 715 -31.28 -6.08 -24.98
N GLN A 716 -32.60 -6.20 -24.99
CA GLN A 716 -33.55 -5.09 -24.95
C GLN A 716 -34.91 -5.54 -24.38
N PRO A 717 -35.74 -4.64 -23.82
CA PRO A 717 -37.05 -4.96 -23.25
C PRO A 717 -37.97 -5.81 -24.15
#